data_AF-A0A0A0VE51-F1
#
_entry.id   AF-A0A0A0VE51-F1
#
_cell.length_a   1.000
_cell.length_b   1.000
_cell.length_c   1.000
_cell.angle_alpha   90.00
_cell.angle_beta   90.00
_cell.angle_gamma   90.00
#
_symmetry.space_group_name_H-M   'P 1'
#
loop_
_entity.id
_entity.type
_entity.pdbx_description
1 polymer ?
#
loop_
_entity_poly.entity_id
_entity_poly.type
_entity_poly.pdbx_seq_one_letter_code
_entity_poly.pdbx_strand_id
1 'polypeptide(L)'
;MADKLMDYNPVLGGLHLGQLVQIFDSDTEFNGFLGQLADYNPETSKYLVAIIKTGDMISVDAEYVRTVLDCKGPGAGGNESSFDIVIGPRTSHDALGEMFGDSLSTKGFCVVKIIQGQEDLAKSFDTLKSLESDGKLGRLAQEVEEGYLGKNGRAKVMWLDPDDDAVPQDDLVKRNDANITTMAEILQPHMEDILGFPIAERSPALACVSMNDKDEADFESPFATDKQLQEYYATWTKSVLRLVHYMGPSGGKVTLTKKAACPLNNLEDSYEIEAVANTILLVREDCFDFAYEEPDEGEACWLMSFMLKPGAVWDLEGDLVGDTDVFGTVGDGPGPPTDPKLIVSVCAISLQACGRMTDHHKEWAAYTSGCDGQLEMPFLRFDYAPYYSDEVDNPQGTTFVKHFSVQDGIELFDNRIFEISNMESTAMDPMCRQVMEVGYLSIFKIGITKKYCNTNAIHASVSVGCDKQEWLNLPEAPRSVATNNQLAIMANRFNYVFNLKGGSYVCDTACSSSLIASHLGKVNLLETRWDPLAWHLGLGAGLTLTVGSFIGSCSSHMLSPGGRCFTFNATANGYNRGDGTACMLIKAGPCEGDRIAYFRGSQIGQDGRSASMSAPNGPAQEKCVWGAIREAQMTPPESTVWECHGTGTSLGDPIEVGAVRKVQIKMKRLEPLMIASSKSNFGHLEGSAAAIAMNKCVCVVCQIVCAPTQHLKCLNPHLDHAAFEAIFIAEHLPYKYIRGHCQVSSFGVGGTNGHAIFWGEGYRPPPDFKKLFVKKITDSAPPIIADGSDPSSWEYSGLPLGAEDQDKQITIRFEKDPITEEEVISYEVQEEEILEPPEFYCTTGSHNEWAEDRMMEGDVPSLFYQETEMPENGTLEFRILAEGDQDKVFGPSETTSKMIAPIEGPDKDIRTSWVINGPPGNPVRLEFFAPPKGAKSVCWILVKEE
;
A
#
# COMPACT_ATOMS: atom_id res chain seq x y z
N MET A 1 40.14 -19.55 -6.45
CA MET A 1 39.16 -18.61 -5.87
C MET A 1 38.29 -19.39 -4.88
N ALA A 2 38.92 -19.93 -3.84
CA ALA A 2 38.26 -20.54 -2.69
C ALA A 2 38.50 -19.55 -1.54
N ASP A 3 37.42 -18.96 -1.04
CA ASP A 3 37.28 -18.15 0.19
C ASP A 3 36.24 -17.05 -0.03
N LYS A 4 34.96 -17.42 0.09
CA LYS A 4 33.89 -16.49 0.46
C LYS A 4 32.99 -17.14 1.52
N LEU A 5 33.40 -16.92 2.76
CA LEU A 5 32.57 -16.53 3.92
C LEU A 5 31.28 -17.33 4.18
N MET A 6 31.44 -18.50 4.80
CA MET A 6 30.63 -18.84 5.97
C MET A 6 31.55 -18.81 7.19
N ASP A 7 31.14 -18.10 8.24
CA ASP A 7 31.91 -17.94 9.47
C ASP A 7 31.82 -19.23 10.32
N TYR A 8 32.38 -20.33 9.79
CA TYR A 8 32.39 -21.64 10.44
C TYR A 8 33.45 -21.69 11.53
N ASN A 9 33.12 -21.19 12.73
CA ASN A 9 33.91 -21.50 13.91
C ASN A 9 33.65 -22.95 14.33
N PRO A 10 34.62 -23.89 14.23
CA PRO A 10 34.44 -25.24 14.74
C PRO A 10 34.25 -25.19 16.26
N VAL A 11 33.24 -25.90 16.76
CA VAL A 11 32.81 -25.80 18.16
C VAL A 11 33.65 -26.71 19.05
N LEU A 12 33.78 -27.99 18.65
CA LEU A 12 34.75 -28.96 19.16
C LEU A 12 34.79 -30.17 18.19
N GLY A 13 35.93 -30.86 18.06
CA GLY A 13 36.02 -32.12 17.31
C GLY A 13 35.73 -32.06 15.80
N GLY A 14 35.70 -30.87 15.19
CA GLY A 14 35.41 -30.68 13.76
C GLY A 14 33.92 -30.56 13.41
N LEU A 15 33.04 -30.45 14.41
CA LEU A 15 31.60 -30.20 14.22
C LEU A 15 31.27 -28.69 14.24
N HIS A 16 30.23 -28.32 13.50
CA HIS A 16 29.73 -26.95 13.37
C HIS A 16 28.27 -26.83 13.82
N LEU A 17 27.88 -25.69 14.38
CA LEU A 17 26.46 -25.41 14.66
C LEU A 17 25.65 -25.45 13.36
N GLY A 18 24.44 -25.98 13.42
CA GLY A 18 23.59 -26.20 12.24
C GLY A 18 23.88 -27.49 11.47
N GLN A 19 24.98 -28.19 11.76
CA GLN A 19 25.34 -29.43 11.09
C GLN A 19 24.41 -30.59 11.48
N LEU A 20 24.09 -31.45 10.50
CA LEU A 20 23.40 -32.72 10.74
C LEU A 20 24.34 -33.71 11.45
N VAL A 21 23.87 -34.26 12.57
CA VAL A 21 24.62 -35.18 13.44
C VAL A 21 23.79 -36.41 13.80
N GLN A 22 24.49 -37.48 14.20
CA GLN A 22 23.89 -38.70 14.74
C GLN A 22 24.41 -38.99 16.15
N ILE A 23 23.51 -39.48 17.00
CA ILE A 23 23.81 -39.86 18.38
C ILE A 23 24.15 -41.35 18.47
N PHE A 24 25.20 -41.68 19.21
CA PHE A 24 25.72 -43.04 19.43
C PHE A 24 25.87 -43.36 20.92
N ASP A 25 24.87 -42.98 21.72
CA ASP A 25 24.83 -43.27 23.15
C ASP A 25 23.92 -44.47 23.42
N SER A 26 24.50 -45.66 23.59
CA SER A 26 23.76 -46.92 23.81
C SER A 26 22.95 -46.96 25.10
N ASP A 27 23.20 -46.04 26.05
CA ASP A 27 22.52 -45.99 27.34
C ASP A 27 21.28 -45.06 27.32
N THR A 28 20.97 -44.46 26.17
CA THR A 28 19.79 -43.58 25.97
C THR A 28 18.86 -44.09 24.89
N GLU A 29 17.59 -43.67 24.94
CA GLU A 29 16.61 -43.98 23.89
C GLU A 29 16.89 -43.27 22.55
N PHE A 30 17.77 -42.27 22.56
CA PHE A 30 18.16 -41.48 21.38
C PHE A 30 19.30 -42.11 20.57
N ASN A 31 19.77 -43.31 20.95
CA ASN A 31 20.80 -44.01 20.21
C ASN A 31 20.39 -44.23 18.75
N GLY A 32 21.21 -43.77 17.82
CA GLY A 32 20.98 -43.83 16.38
C GLY A 32 20.13 -42.70 15.81
N PHE A 33 19.56 -41.82 16.63
CA PHE A 33 18.70 -40.74 16.15
C PHE A 33 19.52 -39.66 15.45
N LEU A 34 18.93 -39.08 14.41
CA LEU A 34 19.46 -37.93 13.69
C LEU A 34 18.95 -36.62 14.31
N GLY A 35 19.81 -35.61 14.29
CA GLY A 35 19.47 -34.28 14.81
C GLY A 35 20.33 -33.18 14.21
N GLN A 36 19.94 -31.93 14.47
CA GLN A 36 20.74 -30.75 14.15
C GLN A 36 21.50 -30.29 15.38
N LEU A 37 22.80 -30.03 15.24
CA LEU A 37 23.60 -29.49 16.32
C LEU A 37 23.22 -28.02 16.59
N ALA A 38 22.64 -27.73 17.75
CA ALA A 38 22.10 -26.43 18.08
C ALA A 38 23.03 -25.56 18.93
N ASP A 39 23.75 -26.17 19.87
CA ASP A 39 24.68 -25.47 20.77
C ASP A 39 25.72 -26.43 21.39
N TYR A 40 26.72 -25.88 22.07
CA TYR A 40 27.70 -26.63 22.86
C TYR A 40 28.00 -25.93 24.18
N ASN A 41 27.92 -26.69 25.27
CA ASN A 41 28.31 -26.22 26.58
C ASN A 41 29.74 -26.71 26.92
N PRO A 42 30.75 -25.81 26.94
CA PRO A 42 32.12 -26.18 27.23
C PRO A 42 32.35 -26.56 28.70
N GLU A 43 31.52 -26.10 29.64
CA GLU A 43 31.66 -26.43 31.07
C GLU A 43 31.27 -27.88 31.36
N THR A 44 30.28 -28.41 30.64
CA THR A 44 29.78 -29.77 30.82
C THR A 44 30.24 -30.73 29.73
N SER A 45 30.94 -30.25 28.69
CA SER A 45 31.32 -31.04 27.51
C SER A 45 30.15 -31.71 26.80
N LYS A 46 28.98 -31.06 26.79
CA LYS A 46 27.76 -31.57 26.17
C LYS A 46 27.33 -30.73 24.97
N TYR A 47 26.90 -31.40 23.93
CA TYR A 47 26.18 -30.79 22.81
C TYR A 47 24.69 -30.69 23.12
N LEU A 48 24.06 -29.63 22.61
CA LEU A 48 22.62 -29.51 22.54
C LEU A 48 22.19 -29.88 21.12
N VAL A 49 21.41 -30.96 20.99
CA VAL A 49 20.99 -31.52 19.69
C VAL A 49 19.48 -31.45 19.57
N ALA A 50 19.00 -30.87 18.47
CA ALA A 50 17.59 -30.83 18.10
C ALA A 50 17.25 -32.12 17.35
N ILE A 51 16.37 -32.97 17.88
CA ILE A 51 16.09 -34.29 17.34
C ILE A 51 15.05 -34.22 16.23
N ILE A 52 15.39 -34.72 15.02
CA ILE A 52 14.48 -34.68 13.86
C ILE A 52 13.19 -35.45 14.13
N LYS A 53 13.30 -36.62 14.77
CA LYS A 53 12.18 -37.53 15.03
C LYS A 53 11.13 -36.98 15.99
N THR A 54 11.56 -36.33 17.08
CA THR A 54 10.67 -35.93 18.17
C THR A 54 10.47 -34.41 18.24
N GLY A 55 11.38 -33.64 17.64
CA GLY A 55 11.46 -32.19 17.79
C GLY A 55 12.12 -31.73 19.09
N ASP A 56 12.53 -32.66 19.96
CA ASP A 56 13.07 -32.31 21.28
C ASP A 56 14.49 -31.76 21.21
N MET A 57 14.79 -30.83 22.12
CA MET A 57 16.14 -30.35 22.37
C MET A 57 16.76 -31.16 23.51
N ILE A 58 17.77 -31.97 23.21
CA ILE A 58 18.40 -32.84 24.21
C ILE A 58 19.88 -32.51 24.40
N SER A 59 20.39 -32.74 25.61
CA SER A 59 21.80 -32.54 25.95
C SER A 59 22.55 -33.88 25.96
N VAL A 60 23.53 -34.04 25.07
CA VAL A 60 24.26 -35.30 24.84
C VAL A 60 25.74 -35.07 25.06
N ASP A 61 26.43 -36.01 25.72
CA ASP A 61 27.88 -35.95 25.90
C ASP A 61 28.61 -35.96 24.54
N ALA A 62 29.61 -35.09 24.38
CA ALA A 62 30.22 -34.80 23.08
C ALA A 62 30.87 -36.02 22.40
N GLU A 63 31.26 -37.05 23.17
CA GLU A 63 31.85 -38.28 22.63
C GLU A 63 30.86 -39.17 21.85
N TYR A 64 29.56 -38.99 22.11
CA TYR A 64 28.49 -39.76 21.47
C TYR A 64 27.88 -39.07 20.25
N VAL A 65 28.32 -37.85 19.89
CA VAL A 65 27.79 -37.12 18.73
C VAL A 65 28.81 -37.14 17.60
N ARG A 66 28.39 -37.58 16.42
CA ARG A 66 29.26 -37.67 15.22
C ARG A 66 28.56 -37.11 13.99
N THR A 67 29.35 -36.67 13.02
CA THR A 67 28.85 -36.34 11.67
C THR A 67 28.20 -37.57 11.04
N VAL A 68 27.07 -37.36 10.36
CA VAL A 68 26.40 -38.42 9.61
C VAL A 68 27.22 -38.74 8.35
N LEU A 69 27.64 -40.00 8.21
CA LEU A 69 28.42 -40.46 7.05
C LEU A 69 27.55 -41.02 5.92
N ASP A 70 26.34 -41.49 6.24
CA ASP A 70 25.49 -42.29 5.33
C ASP A 70 24.02 -41.80 5.27
N CYS A 71 23.76 -40.49 5.33
CA CYS A 71 22.43 -39.99 4.96
C CYS A 71 22.30 -40.13 3.45
N LYS A 72 21.42 -41.02 2.97
CA LYS A 72 21.25 -41.24 1.53
C LYS A 72 20.65 -39.98 0.91
N GLY A 73 21.39 -39.34 0.00
CA GLY A 73 20.82 -38.35 -0.93
C GLY A 73 19.70 -39.05 -1.71
N PRO A 74 18.46 -38.57 -1.67
CA PRO A 74 17.34 -39.39 -2.07
C PRO A 74 17.36 -39.70 -3.58
N GLY A 75 17.00 -40.94 -3.91
CA GLY A 75 16.25 -41.32 -5.10
C GLY A 75 15.04 -42.20 -4.72
N ALA A 76 14.77 -42.38 -3.42
CA ALA A 76 13.79 -43.34 -2.92
C ALA A 76 13.40 -43.14 -1.43
N GLY A 77 13.25 -41.92 -0.91
CA GLY A 77 12.79 -41.81 0.47
C GLY A 77 12.47 -40.40 0.96
N GLY A 78 11.60 -40.38 1.97
CA GLY A 78 11.17 -39.21 2.74
C GLY A 78 11.04 -39.50 4.24
N ASN A 79 11.66 -40.58 4.72
CA ASN A 79 11.70 -40.92 6.15
C ASN A 79 12.84 -40.23 6.89
N GLU A 80 12.96 -40.52 8.18
CA GLU A 80 13.94 -39.94 9.11
C GLU A 80 15.41 -40.09 8.68
N SER A 81 15.72 -40.96 7.71
CA SER A 81 17.08 -41.25 7.25
C SER A 81 17.32 -40.98 5.76
N SER A 82 16.34 -40.38 5.08
CA SER A 82 16.38 -40.11 3.64
C SER A 82 15.69 -38.79 3.34
N PHE A 83 16.46 -37.71 3.26
CA PHE A 83 16.02 -36.37 2.91
C PHE A 83 17.21 -35.55 2.37
N ASP A 84 16.94 -34.48 1.64
CA ASP A 84 17.96 -33.58 1.08
C ASP A 84 18.40 -32.52 2.11
N ILE A 85 17.43 -31.95 2.84
CA ILE A 85 17.65 -30.79 3.71
C ILE A 85 16.98 -30.98 5.08
N VAL A 86 17.63 -30.50 6.15
CA VAL A 86 17.00 -30.34 7.47
C VAL A 86 16.87 -28.85 7.82
N ILE A 87 15.66 -28.44 8.20
CA ILE A 87 15.35 -27.12 8.75
C ILE A 87 15.18 -27.26 10.26
N GLY A 88 16.05 -26.60 11.01
CA GLY A 88 16.02 -26.59 12.46
C GLY A 88 16.45 -25.25 13.05
N PRO A 89 16.66 -25.18 14.38
CA PRO A 89 16.89 -23.92 15.10
C PRO A 89 18.13 -23.12 14.68
N ARG A 90 19.07 -23.73 13.93
CA ARG A 90 20.31 -23.10 13.47
C ARG A 90 20.46 -23.07 11.94
N THR A 91 19.38 -23.29 11.20
CA THR A 91 19.41 -23.20 9.73
C THR A 91 19.51 -21.74 9.29
N SER A 92 20.48 -21.41 8.44
CA SER A 92 20.63 -20.09 7.83
C SER A 92 19.78 -19.98 6.56
N HIS A 93 19.12 -18.85 6.34
CA HIS A 93 18.30 -18.62 5.15
C HIS A 93 19.12 -18.66 3.85
N ASP A 94 20.30 -18.02 3.83
CA ASP A 94 21.14 -17.97 2.63
C ASP A 94 21.63 -19.37 2.22
N ALA A 95 22.11 -20.14 3.21
CA ALA A 95 22.56 -21.52 2.97
C ALA A 95 21.41 -22.43 2.51
N LEU A 96 20.20 -22.20 3.04
CA LEU A 96 19.01 -22.94 2.67
C LEU A 96 18.61 -22.69 1.21
N GLY A 97 18.71 -21.43 0.74
CA GLY A 97 18.47 -21.07 -0.66
C GLY A 97 19.42 -21.75 -1.64
N GLU A 98 20.72 -21.80 -1.32
CA GLU A 98 21.73 -22.53 -2.11
C GLU A 98 21.42 -24.03 -2.19
N MET A 99 21.12 -24.67 -1.05
CA MET A 99 20.79 -26.10 -1.00
C MET A 99 19.52 -26.45 -1.79
N PHE A 100 18.50 -25.58 -1.74
CA PHE A 100 17.32 -25.73 -2.58
C PHE A 100 17.67 -25.62 -4.06
N GLY A 101 18.50 -24.64 -4.41
CA GLY A 101 18.94 -24.43 -5.77
C GLY A 101 19.68 -25.65 -6.35
N ASP A 102 20.60 -26.22 -5.58
CA ASP A 102 21.34 -27.43 -5.97
C ASP A 102 20.40 -28.62 -6.20
N SER A 103 19.46 -28.85 -5.28
CA SER A 103 18.50 -29.97 -5.38
C SER A 103 17.56 -29.81 -6.59
N LEU A 104 17.00 -28.61 -6.79
CA LEU A 104 16.04 -28.34 -7.86
C LEU A 104 16.69 -28.27 -9.25
N SER A 105 17.95 -27.86 -9.35
CA SER A 105 18.68 -27.81 -10.62
C SER A 105 19.20 -29.19 -11.06
N THR A 106 19.58 -30.06 -10.11
CA THR A 106 20.15 -31.38 -10.43
C THR A 106 19.09 -32.47 -10.53
N LYS A 107 18.05 -32.40 -9.69
CA LYS A 107 17.12 -33.50 -9.45
C LYS A 107 15.66 -33.14 -9.70
N GLY A 108 15.35 -31.86 -9.71
CA GLY A 108 14.02 -31.30 -9.96
C GLY A 108 13.03 -31.44 -8.81
N PHE A 109 13.44 -31.94 -7.65
CA PHE A 109 12.66 -31.92 -6.42
C PHE A 109 13.58 -31.93 -5.19
N CYS A 110 13.06 -31.48 -4.05
CA CYS A 110 13.78 -31.43 -2.78
C CYS A 110 12.88 -31.91 -1.64
N VAL A 111 13.36 -32.90 -0.87
CA VAL A 111 12.73 -33.44 0.32
C VAL A 111 13.36 -32.82 1.55
N VAL A 112 12.54 -32.16 2.37
CA VAL A 112 12.97 -31.37 3.51
C VAL A 112 12.38 -31.93 4.78
N LYS A 113 13.19 -32.06 5.83
CA LYS A 113 12.74 -32.36 7.19
C LYS A 113 12.73 -31.13 8.06
N ILE A 114 11.61 -30.85 8.71
CA ILE A 114 11.53 -29.79 9.72
C ILE A 114 11.65 -30.41 11.11
N ILE A 115 12.46 -29.80 11.97
CA ILE A 115 12.51 -30.16 13.38
C ILE A 115 11.40 -29.41 14.12
N GLN A 116 10.24 -30.03 14.23
CA GLN A 116 9.07 -29.50 14.95
C GLN A 116 8.55 -30.52 15.96
N GLY A 117 8.13 -30.03 17.13
CA GLY A 117 7.66 -30.86 18.24
C GLY A 117 6.32 -31.56 17.95
N GLN A 118 6.17 -32.78 18.47
CA GLN A 118 4.94 -33.57 18.28
C GLN A 118 3.68 -32.89 18.84
N GLU A 119 3.80 -32.06 19.87
CA GLU A 119 2.68 -31.29 20.43
C GLU A 119 2.13 -30.26 19.42
N ASP A 120 3.01 -29.62 18.65
CA ASP A 120 2.59 -28.63 17.66
C ASP A 120 1.92 -29.29 16.46
N LEU A 121 2.43 -30.46 16.03
CA LEU A 121 1.78 -31.27 15.00
C LEU A 121 0.38 -31.72 15.41
N ALA A 122 0.23 -32.22 16.65
CA ALA A 122 -1.06 -32.64 17.18
C ALA A 122 -2.05 -31.46 17.21
N LYS A 123 -1.60 -30.28 17.63
CA LYS A 123 -2.44 -29.06 17.61
C LYS A 123 -2.84 -28.67 16.19
N SER A 124 -1.92 -28.67 15.23
CA SER A 124 -2.24 -28.36 13.82
C SER A 124 -3.30 -29.32 13.26
N PHE A 125 -3.18 -30.61 13.57
CA PHE A 125 -4.16 -31.62 13.20
C PHE A 125 -5.52 -31.37 13.88
N ASP A 126 -5.53 -31.17 15.20
CA ASP A 126 -6.76 -30.90 15.97
C ASP A 126 -7.49 -29.65 15.47
N THR A 127 -6.76 -28.59 15.10
CA THR A 127 -7.32 -27.38 14.51
C THR A 127 -8.04 -27.68 13.18
N LEU A 128 -7.41 -28.43 12.27
CA LEU A 128 -8.03 -28.80 10.98
C LEU A 128 -9.25 -29.71 11.18
N LYS A 129 -9.19 -30.66 12.13
CA LYS A 129 -10.34 -31.49 12.49
C LYS A 129 -11.48 -30.69 13.14
N SER A 130 -11.16 -29.64 13.89
CA SER A 130 -12.17 -28.72 14.42
C SER A 130 -12.87 -27.95 13.30
N LEU A 131 -12.11 -27.41 12.34
CA LEU A 131 -12.66 -26.71 11.18
C LEU A 131 -13.51 -27.64 10.31
N GLU A 132 -13.10 -28.89 10.14
CA GLU A 132 -13.90 -29.93 9.48
C GLU A 132 -15.23 -30.13 10.21
N SER A 133 -15.20 -30.29 11.54
CA SER A 133 -16.39 -30.48 12.37
C SER A 133 -17.34 -29.27 12.33
N ASP A 134 -16.81 -28.07 12.12
CA ASP A 134 -17.56 -26.82 11.94
C ASP A 134 -18.10 -26.64 10.52
N GLY A 135 -17.85 -27.59 9.60
CA GLY A 135 -18.33 -27.56 8.22
C GLY A 135 -17.61 -26.54 7.34
N LYS A 136 -16.35 -26.18 7.67
CA LYS A 136 -15.55 -25.20 6.92
C LYS A 136 -14.77 -25.80 5.77
N LEU A 137 -14.52 -27.11 5.79
CA LEU A 137 -13.85 -27.81 4.70
C LEU A 137 -14.88 -28.33 3.69
N GLY A 138 -14.57 -28.17 2.40
CA GLY A 138 -15.34 -28.69 1.28
C GLY A 138 -14.52 -29.65 0.42
N ARG A 139 -15.00 -29.97 -0.78
CA ARG A 139 -14.26 -30.74 -1.79
C ARG A 139 -14.00 -29.85 -3.01
N LEU A 140 -12.84 -30.03 -3.65
CA LEU A 140 -12.56 -29.34 -4.91
C LEU A 140 -13.52 -29.80 -6.01
N ALA A 141 -13.69 -28.96 -7.02
CA ALA A 141 -14.49 -29.35 -8.19
C ALA A 141 -13.79 -30.45 -8.99
N GLN A 142 -14.60 -31.29 -9.65
CA GLN A 142 -14.13 -32.50 -10.33
C GLN A 142 -13.04 -32.21 -11.36
N GLU A 143 -13.16 -31.09 -12.08
CA GLU A 143 -12.26 -30.66 -13.14
C GLU A 143 -10.88 -30.20 -12.63
N VAL A 144 -10.78 -29.77 -11.36
CA VAL A 144 -9.57 -29.15 -10.80
C VAL A 144 -8.94 -29.96 -9.66
N GLU A 145 -9.68 -30.92 -9.08
CA GLU A 145 -9.27 -31.69 -7.90
C GLU A 145 -7.93 -32.41 -8.12
N GLU A 146 -7.82 -33.20 -9.19
CA GLU A 146 -6.61 -33.93 -9.56
C GLU A 146 -5.43 -32.99 -9.85
N GLY A 147 -5.73 -31.83 -10.43
CA GLY A 147 -4.76 -30.80 -10.74
C GLY A 147 -4.04 -30.24 -9.53
N TYR A 148 -4.84 -29.83 -8.55
CA TYR A 148 -4.34 -29.37 -7.25
C TYR A 148 -3.73 -30.52 -6.46
N LEU A 149 -4.50 -31.57 -6.14
CA LEU A 149 -4.07 -32.60 -5.18
C LEU A 149 -3.09 -33.63 -5.76
N GLY A 150 -2.95 -33.70 -7.08
CA GLY A 150 -2.21 -34.75 -7.77
C GLY A 150 -3.09 -35.90 -8.24
N LYS A 151 -2.53 -36.74 -9.12
CA LYS A 151 -3.18 -37.97 -9.57
C LYS A 151 -3.58 -38.83 -8.36
N ASN A 152 -4.84 -39.29 -8.34
CA ASN A 152 -5.48 -40.06 -7.27
C ASN A 152 -5.67 -39.33 -5.92
N GLY A 153 -5.24 -38.07 -5.79
CA GLY A 153 -5.35 -37.35 -4.52
C GLY A 153 -6.78 -36.92 -4.23
N ARG A 154 -7.28 -37.24 -3.03
CA ARG A 154 -8.62 -36.82 -2.58
C ARG A 154 -8.53 -36.23 -1.15
N ALA A 155 -9.09 -35.04 -0.96
CA ALA A 155 -9.06 -34.38 0.34
C ALA A 155 -10.30 -33.53 0.62
N LYS A 156 -10.60 -33.38 1.90
CA LYS A 156 -11.41 -32.27 2.43
C LYS A 156 -10.50 -31.06 2.49
N VAL A 157 -10.90 -29.95 1.86
CA VAL A 157 -10.03 -28.80 1.63
C VAL A 157 -10.61 -27.48 2.11
N MET A 158 -9.73 -26.53 2.43
CA MET A 158 -10.05 -25.13 2.68
C MET A 158 -8.89 -24.24 2.21
N TRP A 159 -9.19 -23.14 1.53
CA TRP A 159 -8.19 -22.13 1.21
C TRP A 159 -7.86 -21.29 2.44
N LEU A 160 -6.58 -21.06 2.71
CA LEU A 160 -6.10 -20.16 3.75
C LEU A 160 -5.92 -18.75 3.18
N ASP A 161 -7.04 -18.08 2.92
CA ASP A 161 -7.06 -16.69 2.43
C ASP A 161 -6.97 -15.70 3.61
N PRO A 162 -5.97 -14.81 3.68
CA PRO A 162 -5.85 -13.83 4.75
C PRO A 162 -7.01 -12.83 4.84
N ASP A 163 -7.77 -12.63 3.75
CA ASP A 163 -8.93 -11.73 3.70
C ASP A 163 -10.25 -12.42 4.09
N ASP A 164 -10.24 -13.75 4.32
CA ASP A 164 -11.41 -14.49 4.76
C ASP A 164 -11.53 -14.49 6.31
N ASP A 165 -12.58 -13.84 6.81
CA ASP A 165 -12.93 -13.78 8.24
C ASP A 165 -13.13 -15.17 8.88
N ALA A 166 -13.34 -16.22 8.08
CA ALA A 166 -13.45 -17.59 8.55
C ALA A 166 -12.12 -18.19 9.02
N VAL A 167 -10.97 -17.60 8.68
CA VAL A 167 -9.66 -18.13 9.08
C VAL A 167 -9.28 -17.65 10.51
N PRO A 168 -9.15 -18.56 11.49
CA PRO A 168 -8.88 -18.20 12.89
C PRO A 168 -7.66 -17.30 13.10
N GLN A 169 -7.74 -16.30 13.99
CA GLN A 169 -6.73 -15.22 14.10
C GLN A 169 -5.41 -15.59 14.81
N ASP A 170 -5.36 -16.63 15.66
CA ASP A 170 -4.13 -17.11 16.32
C ASP A 170 -4.10 -18.64 16.39
N ASP A 171 -3.61 -19.29 15.34
CA ASP A 171 -3.47 -20.75 15.25
C ASP A 171 -2.18 -21.18 14.55
N LEU A 172 -1.69 -22.39 14.87
CA LEU A 172 -0.45 -22.97 14.31
C LEU A 172 -0.52 -23.21 12.78
N VAL A 173 -1.71 -23.43 12.22
CA VAL A 173 -1.91 -23.57 10.77
C VAL A 173 -1.53 -22.29 10.02
N LYS A 174 -1.86 -21.10 10.56
CA LYS A 174 -1.43 -19.81 9.99
C LYS A 174 0.09 -19.63 10.07
N ARG A 175 0.73 -20.12 11.13
CA ARG A 175 2.21 -20.08 11.24
C ARG A 175 2.86 -20.99 10.20
N ASN A 176 2.29 -22.17 9.98
CA ASN A 176 2.76 -23.07 8.94
C ASN A 176 2.58 -22.48 7.53
N ASP A 177 1.48 -21.76 7.28
CA ASP A 177 1.30 -21.01 6.03
C ASP A 177 2.30 -19.85 5.90
N ALA A 178 2.56 -19.10 6.97
CA ALA A 178 3.59 -18.06 6.99
C ALA A 178 4.99 -18.63 6.72
N ASN A 179 5.30 -19.84 7.21
CA ASN A 179 6.56 -20.53 6.92
C ASN A 179 6.69 -20.85 5.42
N ILE A 180 5.59 -21.17 4.73
CA ILE A 180 5.57 -21.35 3.26
C ILE A 180 5.92 -20.02 2.57
N THR A 181 5.40 -18.89 3.06
CA THR A 181 5.79 -17.56 2.57
C THR A 181 7.29 -17.32 2.76
N THR A 182 7.84 -17.60 3.95
CA THR A 182 9.29 -17.47 4.20
C THR A 182 10.11 -18.36 3.26
N MET A 183 9.65 -19.57 2.95
CA MET A 183 10.32 -20.42 1.97
C MET A 183 10.28 -19.82 0.56
N ALA A 184 9.16 -19.22 0.14
CA ALA A 184 9.06 -18.53 -1.14
C ALA A 184 10.08 -17.39 -1.25
N GLU A 185 10.23 -16.59 -0.18
CA GLU A 185 11.21 -15.50 -0.09
C GLU A 185 12.66 -16.01 -0.18
N ILE A 186 12.95 -17.15 0.47
CA ILE A 186 14.27 -17.79 0.42
C ILE A 186 14.57 -18.34 -0.98
N LEU A 187 13.58 -18.91 -1.67
CA LEU A 187 13.76 -19.48 -3.01
C LEU A 187 13.96 -18.38 -4.06
N GLN A 188 13.24 -17.25 -3.94
CA GLN A 188 13.15 -16.21 -4.96
C GLN A 188 14.50 -15.79 -5.60
N PRO A 189 15.56 -15.43 -4.85
CA PRO A 189 16.82 -14.98 -5.44
C PRO A 189 17.62 -16.08 -6.15
N HIS A 190 17.31 -17.36 -5.92
CA HIS A 190 18.05 -18.48 -6.49
C HIS A 190 17.35 -19.13 -7.69
N MET A 191 16.04 -18.88 -7.87
CA MET A 191 15.26 -19.62 -8.87
C MET A 191 15.41 -19.10 -10.29
N GLU A 192 15.75 -17.83 -10.51
CA GLU A 192 15.83 -17.25 -11.85
C GLU A 192 16.86 -17.98 -12.73
N ASP A 193 18.04 -18.28 -12.19
CA ASP A 193 19.09 -19.03 -12.88
C ASP A 193 18.71 -20.51 -13.14
N ILE A 194 17.81 -21.07 -12.33
CA ILE A 194 17.45 -22.50 -12.33
C ILE A 194 16.24 -22.80 -13.21
N LEU A 195 15.24 -21.92 -13.16
CA LEU A 195 13.95 -22.07 -13.83
C LEU A 195 13.86 -21.18 -15.08
N GLY A 196 14.74 -20.17 -15.23
CA GLY A 196 14.73 -19.21 -16.33
C GLY A 196 13.79 -18.01 -16.11
N PHE A 197 13.17 -17.91 -14.94
CA PHE A 197 12.31 -16.80 -14.52
C PHE A 197 12.31 -16.69 -12.99
N PRO A 198 12.08 -15.49 -12.43
CA PRO A 198 11.94 -15.34 -10.98
C PRO A 198 10.65 -16.00 -10.48
N ILE A 199 10.59 -16.34 -9.20
CA ILE A 199 9.29 -16.55 -8.52
C ILE A 199 8.70 -15.16 -8.26
N ALA A 200 7.50 -14.91 -8.79
CA ALA A 200 6.82 -13.62 -8.63
C ALA A 200 5.75 -13.67 -7.53
N GLU A 201 5.01 -14.77 -7.46
CA GLU A 201 3.84 -14.92 -6.61
C GLU A 201 3.81 -16.32 -6.01
N ARG A 202 3.02 -16.51 -4.94
CA ARG A 202 2.60 -17.85 -4.50
C ARG A 202 1.09 -17.90 -4.37
N SER A 203 0.51 -19.06 -4.66
CA SER A 203 -0.92 -19.28 -4.40
C SER A 203 -1.19 -19.25 -2.89
N PRO A 204 -2.41 -18.88 -2.45
CA PRO A 204 -2.86 -19.20 -1.09
C PRO A 204 -2.63 -20.68 -0.79
N ALA A 205 -2.36 -21.02 0.48
CA ALA A 205 -2.21 -22.42 0.83
C ALA A 205 -3.58 -23.11 0.86
N LEU A 206 -3.65 -24.28 0.23
CA LEU A 206 -4.75 -25.21 0.35
C LEU A 206 -4.48 -26.12 1.55
N ALA A 207 -5.30 -25.99 2.59
CA ALA A 207 -5.27 -26.90 3.72
C ALA A 207 -6.08 -28.15 3.40
N CYS A 208 -5.47 -29.32 3.58
CA CYS A 208 -6.03 -30.61 3.18
C CYS A 208 -6.09 -31.59 4.35
N VAL A 209 -7.20 -32.32 4.43
CA VAL A 209 -7.40 -33.47 5.33
C VAL A 209 -7.75 -34.67 4.46
N SER A 210 -7.00 -35.76 4.60
CA SER A 210 -7.21 -37.02 3.87
C SER A 210 -8.65 -37.51 3.98
N MET A 211 -9.17 -38.08 2.90
CA MET A 211 -10.49 -38.74 2.88
C MET A 211 -10.35 -40.26 2.86
N ASN A 212 -11.28 -40.94 3.52
CA ASN A 212 -11.48 -42.37 3.38
C ASN A 212 -12.72 -42.66 2.50
N ASP A 213 -12.94 -43.91 2.12
CA ASP A 213 -14.06 -44.30 1.24
C ASP A 213 -15.46 -43.96 1.80
N LYS A 214 -15.62 -43.81 3.12
CA LYS A 214 -16.89 -43.36 3.72
C LYS A 214 -17.05 -41.85 3.57
N ASP A 215 -15.99 -41.09 3.83
CA ASP A 215 -15.98 -39.63 3.66
C ASP A 215 -16.27 -39.26 2.20
N GLU A 216 -15.75 -40.03 1.24
CA GLU A 216 -16.02 -39.82 -0.19
C GLU A 216 -17.50 -39.91 -0.56
N ALA A 217 -18.28 -40.72 0.15
CA ALA A 217 -19.73 -40.81 -0.05
C ALA A 217 -20.49 -39.60 0.54
N ASP A 218 -19.92 -38.95 1.56
CA ASP A 218 -20.52 -37.79 2.24
C ASP A 218 -20.09 -36.45 1.59
N PHE A 219 -18.96 -36.42 0.85
CA PHE A 219 -18.42 -35.26 0.14
C PHE A 219 -18.49 -35.45 -1.39
N GLU A 220 -19.65 -35.19 -1.99
CA GLU A 220 -19.82 -35.17 -3.44
C GLU A 220 -18.98 -34.04 -4.07
N SER A 221 -18.24 -34.35 -5.14
CA SER A 221 -17.45 -33.38 -5.90
C SER A 221 -18.37 -32.46 -6.71
N PRO A 222 -18.36 -31.14 -6.51
CA PRO A 222 -19.13 -30.21 -7.33
C PRO A 222 -18.53 -30.09 -8.74
N PHE A 223 -19.33 -29.56 -9.67
CA PHE A 223 -18.81 -29.06 -10.96
C PHE A 223 -18.18 -27.68 -10.76
N ALA A 224 -17.10 -27.41 -11.48
CA ALA A 224 -16.42 -26.13 -11.39
C ALA A 224 -17.29 -24.99 -11.95
N THR A 225 -17.29 -23.86 -11.24
CA THR A 225 -17.77 -22.59 -11.80
C THR A 225 -16.75 -22.02 -12.78
N ASP A 226 -17.19 -21.16 -13.71
CA ASP A 226 -16.29 -20.47 -14.66
C ASP A 226 -15.11 -19.78 -13.94
N LYS A 227 -15.40 -19.18 -12.78
CA LYS A 227 -14.38 -18.54 -11.93
C LYS A 227 -13.35 -19.54 -11.41
N GLN A 228 -13.78 -20.70 -10.92
CA GLN A 228 -12.87 -21.74 -10.41
C GLN A 228 -12.01 -22.36 -11.52
N LEU A 229 -12.59 -22.58 -12.71
CA LEU A 229 -11.82 -23.03 -13.88
C LEU A 229 -10.75 -22.00 -14.25
N GLN A 230 -11.09 -20.71 -14.26
CA GLN A 230 -10.15 -19.64 -14.58
C GLN A 230 -9.02 -19.52 -13.56
N GLU A 231 -9.34 -19.51 -12.26
CA GLU A 231 -8.36 -19.43 -11.17
C GLU A 231 -7.38 -20.60 -11.24
N TYR A 232 -7.89 -21.82 -11.47
CA TYR A 232 -7.03 -22.98 -11.63
C TYR A 232 -6.22 -22.93 -12.92
N TYR A 233 -6.81 -22.58 -14.06
CA TYR A 233 -6.09 -22.47 -15.34
C TYR A 233 -4.95 -21.44 -15.28
N ALA A 234 -5.18 -20.30 -14.62
CA ALA A 234 -4.15 -19.29 -14.36
C ALA A 234 -3.05 -19.82 -13.42
N THR A 235 -3.44 -20.51 -12.35
CA THR A 235 -2.48 -21.14 -11.42
C THR A 235 -1.63 -22.18 -12.13
N TRP A 236 -2.23 -23.06 -12.92
CA TRP A 236 -1.56 -24.10 -13.70
C TRP A 236 -0.60 -23.53 -14.74
N THR A 237 -1.03 -22.48 -15.48
CA THR A 237 -0.18 -21.84 -16.50
C THR A 237 1.05 -21.19 -15.89
N LYS A 238 0.93 -20.67 -14.65
CA LYS A 238 2.01 -19.98 -13.95
C LYS A 238 2.76 -20.86 -12.96
N SER A 239 2.31 -22.07 -12.67
CA SER A 239 2.94 -22.89 -11.63
C SER A 239 4.31 -23.36 -12.08
N VAL A 240 5.29 -23.22 -11.19
CA VAL A 240 6.68 -23.59 -11.48
C VAL A 240 7.25 -24.52 -10.43
N LEU A 241 6.91 -24.29 -9.17
CA LEU A 241 7.17 -25.22 -8.08
C LEU A 241 5.87 -25.52 -7.34
N ARG A 242 5.68 -26.78 -6.97
CA ARG A 242 4.71 -27.21 -5.97
C ARG A 242 5.43 -27.39 -4.65
N LEU A 243 4.91 -26.75 -3.60
CA LEU A 243 5.33 -26.95 -2.22
C LEU A 243 4.22 -27.68 -1.46
N VAL A 244 4.55 -28.83 -0.88
CA VAL A 244 3.63 -29.61 -0.04
C VAL A 244 4.25 -29.81 1.34
N HIS A 245 3.57 -29.37 2.39
CA HIS A 245 3.99 -29.54 3.77
C HIS A 245 3.10 -30.57 4.48
N TYR A 246 3.64 -31.78 4.67
CA TYR A 246 2.99 -32.88 5.37
C TYR A 246 3.17 -32.76 6.88
N MET A 247 2.07 -32.51 7.58
CA MET A 247 2.04 -32.32 9.05
C MET A 247 1.68 -33.61 9.80
N GLY A 248 1.12 -34.61 9.12
CA GLY A 248 0.73 -35.88 9.74
C GLY A 248 -0.69 -35.83 10.36
N PRO A 249 -1.00 -36.70 11.34
CA PRO A 249 -0.10 -37.61 12.05
C PRO A 249 0.34 -38.84 11.22
N SER A 250 -0.48 -39.27 10.25
CA SER A 250 -0.15 -40.41 9.37
C SER A 250 0.57 -39.92 8.11
N GLY A 251 1.42 -40.77 7.53
CA GLY A 251 2.15 -40.44 6.29
C GLY A 251 1.52 -41.07 5.06
N GLY A 252 1.46 -40.33 3.96
CA GLY A 252 1.05 -40.86 2.66
C GLY A 252 2.24 -41.25 1.78
N LYS A 253 1.97 -41.59 0.53
CA LYS A 253 2.98 -41.88 -0.48
C LYS A 253 2.88 -40.88 -1.64
N VAL A 254 4.00 -40.26 -1.99
CA VAL A 254 4.11 -39.43 -3.19
C VAL A 254 4.85 -40.21 -4.27
N THR A 255 4.31 -40.18 -5.48
CA THR A 255 4.98 -40.70 -6.68
C THR A 255 5.23 -39.55 -7.64
N LEU A 256 6.49 -39.33 -8.00
CA LEU A 256 6.89 -38.33 -9.00
C LEU A 256 7.28 -39.06 -10.29
N THR A 257 6.47 -38.93 -11.33
CA THR A 257 6.76 -39.56 -12.64
C THR A 257 7.37 -38.54 -13.58
N LYS A 258 8.53 -38.85 -14.18
CA LYS A 258 9.22 -37.91 -15.07
C LYS A 258 8.37 -37.56 -16.30
N LYS A 259 8.19 -36.27 -16.56
CA LYS A 259 7.52 -35.76 -17.77
C LYS A 259 8.41 -35.94 -18.99
N ALA A 260 7.81 -36.21 -20.15
CA ALA A 260 8.53 -36.34 -21.41
C ALA A 260 9.27 -35.05 -21.80
N ALA A 261 8.73 -33.88 -21.43
CA ALA A 261 9.30 -32.56 -21.70
C ALA A 261 10.26 -32.07 -20.58
N CYS A 262 10.63 -32.91 -19.62
CA CYS A 262 11.49 -32.54 -18.50
C CYS A 262 12.85 -32.00 -19.02
N PRO A 263 13.28 -30.79 -18.62
CA PRO A 263 14.53 -30.18 -19.10
C PRO A 263 15.80 -30.80 -18.49
N LEU A 264 15.66 -31.65 -17.46
CA LEU A 264 16.79 -32.23 -16.73
C LEU A 264 17.19 -33.61 -17.32
N ASN A 265 18.51 -33.80 -17.45
CA ASN A 265 19.11 -35.03 -17.95
C ASN A 265 19.49 -35.97 -16.81
N ASN A 266 19.64 -37.28 -17.10
CA ASN A 266 20.09 -38.31 -16.15
C ASN A 266 19.21 -38.56 -14.90
N LEU A 267 17.91 -38.28 -14.99
CA LEU A 267 16.93 -38.62 -13.95
C LEU A 267 16.35 -40.03 -14.15
N GLU A 268 15.96 -40.69 -13.04
CA GLU A 268 15.14 -41.92 -13.06
C GLU A 268 13.72 -41.63 -13.59
N ASP A 269 13.04 -42.67 -14.09
CA ASP A 269 11.69 -42.54 -14.67
C ASP A 269 10.61 -42.21 -13.63
N SER A 270 10.81 -42.65 -12.38
CA SER A 270 9.87 -42.41 -11.28
C SER A 270 10.58 -42.44 -9.93
N TYR A 271 10.11 -41.62 -9.00
CA TYR A 271 10.58 -41.57 -7.61
C TYR A 271 9.43 -41.81 -6.64
N GLU A 272 9.66 -42.64 -5.62
CA GLU A 272 8.73 -42.85 -4.51
C GLU A 272 9.24 -42.15 -3.25
N ILE A 273 8.38 -41.31 -2.66
CA ILE A 273 8.71 -40.49 -1.49
C ILE A 273 7.69 -40.76 -0.39
N GLU A 274 8.19 -41.04 0.81
CA GLU A 274 7.37 -41.25 2.00
C GLU A 274 6.99 -39.90 2.61
N ALA A 275 5.72 -39.52 2.52
CA ALA A 275 5.20 -38.23 2.97
C ALA A 275 4.79 -38.28 4.44
N VAL A 276 5.73 -38.63 5.32
CA VAL A 276 5.50 -38.67 6.78
C VAL A 276 5.41 -37.26 7.37
N ALA A 277 4.94 -37.15 8.61
CA ALA A 277 4.90 -35.89 9.35
C ALA A 277 6.26 -35.16 9.35
N ASN A 278 6.22 -33.82 9.44
CA ASN A 278 7.39 -32.93 9.37
C ASN A 278 8.18 -33.01 8.06
N THR A 279 7.51 -33.32 6.94
CA THR A 279 8.13 -33.37 5.62
C THR A 279 7.62 -32.23 4.75
N ILE A 280 8.51 -31.44 4.18
CA ILE A 280 8.17 -30.55 3.07
C ILE A 280 8.76 -31.14 1.79
N LEU A 281 7.94 -31.15 0.74
CA LEU A 281 8.34 -31.55 -0.59
C LEU A 281 8.21 -30.35 -1.54
N LEU A 282 9.32 -29.99 -2.17
CA LEU A 282 9.37 -29.05 -3.29
C LEU A 282 9.52 -29.84 -4.58
N VAL A 283 8.66 -29.60 -5.57
CA VAL A 283 8.67 -30.30 -6.86
C VAL A 283 8.62 -29.29 -8.00
N ARG A 284 9.48 -29.45 -9.00
CA ARG A 284 9.39 -28.72 -10.26
C ARG A 284 8.23 -29.24 -11.11
N GLU A 285 7.28 -28.35 -11.40
CA GLU A 285 6.09 -28.66 -12.19
C GLU A 285 6.43 -28.98 -13.66
N ASP A 286 7.54 -28.45 -14.19
CA ASP A 286 8.00 -28.78 -15.56
C ASP A 286 8.70 -30.15 -15.67
N CYS A 287 9.10 -30.75 -14.54
CA CYS A 287 9.86 -32.00 -14.51
C CYS A 287 9.02 -33.24 -14.23
N PHE A 288 8.01 -33.13 -13.35
CA PHE A 288 7.31 -34.31 -12.83
C PHE A 288 5.78 -34.18 -12.87
N ASP A 289 5.12 -35.28 -13.19
CA ASP A 289 3.73 -35.53 -12.81
C ASP A 289 3.70 -35.91 -11.33
N PHE A 290 2.85 -35.23 -10.57
CA PHE A 290 2.69 -35.45 -9.13
C PHE A 290 1.47 -36.33 -8.84
N ALA A 291 1.69 -37.43 -8.11
CA ALA A 291 0.63 -38.29 -7.59
C ALA A 291 0.77 -38.43 -6.07
N TYR A 292 -0.35 -38.43 -5.36
CA TYR A 292 -0.39 -38.62 -3.92
C TYR A 292 -1.42 -39.67 -3.55
N GLU A 293 -1.00 -40.63 -2.73
CA GLU A 293 -1.84 -41.69 -2.16
C GLU A 293 -1.93 -41.46 -0.66
N GLU A 294 -3.17 -41.40 -0.14
CA GLU A 294 -3.43 -41.29 1.30
C GLU A 294 -2.90 -42.51 2.07
N PRO A 295 -2.66 -42.38 3.39
CA PRO A 295 -2.33 -43.52 4.24
C PRO A 295 -3.41 -44.62 4.21
N ASP A 296 -2.98 -45.89 4.18
CA ASP A 296 -3.87 -47.06 4.33
C ASP A 296 -4.61 -47.08 5.69
N GLU A 297 -3.94 -46.59 6.74
CA GLU A 297 -4.49 -46.48 8.10
C GLU A 297 -4.21 -45.09 8.71
N GLY A 298 -5.23 -44.49 9.31
CA GLY A 298 -5.14 -43.18 9.97
C GLY A 298 -5.53 -42.02 9.07
N GLU A 299 -5.39 -40.79 9.59
CA GLU A 299 -5.63 -39.55 8.84
C GLU A 299 -4.31 -38.78 8.67
N ALA A 300 -4.19 -38.07 7.56
CA ALA A 300 -3.08 -37.19 7.23
C ALA A 300 -3.58 -35.79 6.90
N CYS A 301 -2.86 -34.78 7.37
CA CYS A 301 -3.08 -33.38 7.02
C CYS A 301 -1.84 -32.79 6.35
N TRP A 302 -2.07 -31.94 5.35
CA TRP A 302 -1.00 -31.23 4.67
C TRP A 302 -1.46 -29.85 4.20
N LEU A 303 -0.49 -28.96 3.98
CA LEU A 303 -0.70 -27.69 3.28
C LEU A 303 -0.05 -27.79 1.91
N MET A 304 -0.68 -27.20 0.90
CA MET A 304 -0.14 -27.14 -0.46
C MET A 304 -0.18 -25.71 -1.00
N SER A 305 0.88 -25.28 -1.66
CA SER A 305 0.95 -23.98 -2.32
C SER A 305 1.81 -24.08 -3.58
N PHE A 306 1.51 -23.25 -4.57
CA PHE A 306 2.23 -23.19 -5.83
C PHE A 306 3.06 -21.92 -5.87
N MET A 307 4.35 -22.04 -6.17
CA MET A 307 5.18 -20.90 -6.55
C MET A 307 4.94 -20.61 -8.02
N LEU A 308 4.68 -19.35 -8.33
CA LEU A 308 4.23 -18.92 -9.64
C LEU A 308 5.29 -18.05 -10.32
N LYS A 309 5.55 -18.30 -11.61
CA LYS A 309 6.30 -17.35 -12.46
C LYS A 309 5.48 -16.07 -12.65
N PRO A 310 6.13 -14.96 -13.05
CA PRO A 310 5.43 -13.76 -13.50
C PRO A 310 4.34 -14.12 -14.50
N GLY A 311 3.17 -13.48 -14.35
CA GLY A 311 2.16 -13.51 -15.41
C GLY A 311 2.63 -12.76 -16.65
N ALA A 312 1.92 -12.94 -17.75
CA ALA A 312 2.09 -12.08 -18.92
C ALA A 312 1.94 -10.60 -18.52
N VAL A 313 2.97 -9.81 -18.77
CA VAL A 313 2.91 -8.35 -18.75
C VAL A 313 2.61 -7.91 -20.18
N TRP A 314 1.39 -7.46 -20.43
CA TRP A 314 1.03 -6.99 -21.76
C TRP A 314 1.40 -5.52 -21.91
N ASP A 315 2.34 -5.22 -22.80
CA ASP A 315 2.50 -3.86 -23.33
C ASP A 315 1.71 -3.75 -24.64
N LEU A 316 0.68 -2.91 -24.64
CA LEU A 316 -0.14 -2.67 -25.82
C LEU A 316 0.58 -1.68 -26.73
N GLU A 317 1.43 -2.18 -27.63
CA GLU A 317 1.96 -1.40 -28.75
C GLU A 317 0.87 -1.17 -29.83
N GLY A 318 0.60 0.08 -30.16
CA GLY A 318 -0.49 0.49 -31.07
C GLY A 318 -1.59 1.31 -30.38
N ASP A 319 -2.52 1.87 -31.16
CA ASP A 319 -3.65 2.65 -30.64
C ASP A 319 -4.85 1.73 -30.34
N LEU A 320 -5.54 1.96 -29.20
CA LEU A 320 -6.86 1.37 -28.98
C LEU A 320 -7.83 2.01 -30.00
N VAL A 321 -8.28 1.23 -30.97
CA VAL A 321 -9.21 1.70 -32.01
C VAL A 321 -10.65 1.47 -31.54
N GLY A 322 -11.40 2.55 -31.34
CA GLY A 322 -12.78 2.51 -30.85
C GLY A 322 -13.12 3.70 -29.95
N ASP A 323 -14.30 3.69 -29.32
CA ASP A 323 -14.65 4.66 -28.28
C ASP A 323 -13.93 4.28 -26.98
N THR A 324 -12.79 4.90 -26.72
CA THR A 324 -11.99 4.65 -25.51
C THR A 324 -12.47 5.43 -24.29
N ASP A 325 -13.36 6.41 -24.47
CA ASP A 325 -13.94 7.17 -23.37
C ASP A 325 -14.77 6.26 -22.46
N VAL A 326 -15.26 5.12 -22.94
CA VAL A 326 -15.92 4.06 -22.13
C VAL A 326 -15.02 3.51 -21.02
N PHE A 327 -13.69 3.58 -21.17
CA PHE A 327 -12.75 3.10 -20.16
C PHE A 327 -12.53 4.08 -19.02
N GLY A 328 -12.63 5.39 -19.31
CA GLY A 328 -12.38 6.45 -18.34
C GLY A 328 -13.50 7.47 -18.22
N THR A 329 -14.75 7.10 -18.52
CA THR A 329 -15.95 7.92 -18.36
C THR A 329 -16.24 8.15 -16.89
N VAL A 330 -15.45 9.02 -16.30
CA VAL A 330 -15.74 9.80 -15.10
C VAL A 330 -16.80 10.80 -15.57
N GLY A 331 -18.07 10.59 -15.22
CA GLY A 331 -19.13 11.51 -15.65
C GLY A 331 -18.82 12.97 -15.25
N ASP A 332 -19.44 13.95 -15.90
CA ASP A 332 -19.18 15.36 -15.61
C ASP A 332 -19.51 15.74 -14.16
N GLY A 333 -20.49 15.08 -13.54
CA GLY A 333 -21.04 15.48 -12.26
C GLY A 333 -21.94 16.72 -12.37
N PRO A 334 -22.39 17.28 -11.24
CA PRO A 334 -23.31 18.42 -11.24
C PRO A 334 -22.62 19.70 -11.77
N GLY A 335 -23.32 20.42 -12.65
CA GLY A 335 -22.81 21.62 -13.31
C GLY A 335 -22.60 22.84 -12.38
N PRO A 336 -21.88 23.87 -12.86
CA PRO A 336 -21.62 25.09 -12.09
C PRO A 336 -22.90 25.87 -11.75
N PRO A 337 -22.83 26.83 -10.82
CA PRO A 337 -23.92 27.78 -10.59
C PRO A 337 -24.23 28.56 -11.87
N THR A 338 -25.52 28.65 -12.25
CA THR A 338 -25.94 29.26 -13.52
C THR A 338 -26.59 30.63 -13.37
N ASP A 339 -27.15 30.98 -12.21
CA ASP A 339 -27.75 32.30 -11.97
C ASP A 339 -26.65 33.36 -11.74
N PRO A 340 -26.44 34.31 -12.68
CA PRO A 340 -25.37 35.31 -12.56
C PRO A 340 -25.45 36.16 -11.29
N LYS A 341 -26.64 36.28 -10.66
CA LYS A 341 -26.84 37.07 -9.44
C LYS A 341 -26.38 36.36 -8.17
N LEU A 342 -26.12 35.06 -8.24
CA LEU A 342 -25.69 34.23 -7.11
C LEU A 342 -24.24 33.77 -7.25
N ILE A 343 -23.59 34.07 -8.38
CA ILE A 343 -22.21 33.65 -8.64
C ILE A 343 -21.26 34.44 -7.74
N VAL A 344 -20.54 33.72 -6.89
CA VAL A 344 -19.44 34.24 -6.07
C VAL A 344 -18.23 33.34 -6.25
N SER A 345 -17.17 33.88 -6.83
CA SER A 345 -15.91 33.19 -7.05
C SER A 345 -15.01 33.31 -5.82
N VAL A 346 -14.42 32.19 -5.41
CA VAL A 346 -13.24 32.17 -4.54
C VAL A 346 -12.02 32.38 -5.42
N CYS A 347 -11.25 33.43 -5.16
CA CYS A 347 -10.09 33.81 -5.98
C CYS A 347 -8.75 33.57 -5.28
N ALA A 348 -8.74 33.49 -3.96
CA ALA A 348 -7.55 33.13 -3.21
C ALA A 348 -7.93 32.54 -1.86
N ILE A 349 -7.13 31.56 -1.42
CA ILE A 349 -7.09 31.07 -0.04
C ILE A 349 -5.66 31.13 0.49
N SER A 350 -5.52 31.48 1.76
CA SER A 350 -4.25 31.50 2.49
C SER A 350 -4.48 31.09 3.94
N LEU A 351 -3.44 30.60 4.60
CA LEU A 351 -3.47 30.24 6.01
C LEU A 351 -2.09 30.22 6.65
N GLN A 352 -2.08 30.28 7.97
CA GLN A 352 -1.00 29.80 8.82
C GLN A 352 -1.59 28.93 9.93
N ALA A 353 -1.08 27.71 10.09
CA ALA A 353 -1.51 26.76 11.12
C ALA A 353 -0.33 25.89 11.59
N CYS A 354 -0.61 24.84 12.37
CA CYS A 354 0.41 23.91 12.89
C CYS A 354 1.29 23.28 11.80
N GLY A 355 2.45 22.75 12.19
CA GLY A 355 3.35 22.04 11.27
C GLY A 355 3.92 22.92 10.16
N ARG A 356 4.05 24.23 10.39
CA ARG A 356 4.47 25.24 9.40
C ARG A 356 3.63 25.20 8.12
N MET A 357 2.33 25.00 8.30
CA MET A 357 1.33 25.07 7.23
C MET A 357 1.13 26.54 6.83
N THR A 358 2.02 27.04 5.99
CA THR A 358 2.11 28.46 5.56
C THR A 358 1.35 28.77 4.27
N ASP A 359 0.76 27.76 3.64
CA ASP A 359 0.01 27.88 2.39
C ASP A 359 -0.93 26.67 2.20
N HIS A 360 -1.86 26.81 1.26
CA HIS A 360 -2.89 25.81 0.97
C HIS A 360 -2.36 24.53 0.29
N HIS A 361 -1.15 24.54 -0.31
CA HIS A 361 -0.56 23.30 -0.83
C HIS A 361 -0.05 22.43 0.31
N LYS A 362 0.58 23.03 1.31
CA LYS A 362 0.96 22.33 2.56
C LYS A 362 -0.25 21.89 3.36
N GLU A 363 -1.31 22.69 3.39
CA GLU A 363 -2.58 22.29 3.99
C GLU A 363 -3.13 21.03 3.33
N TRP A 364 -3.20 21.03 2.00
CA TRP A 364 -3.67 19.88 1.24
C TRP A 364 -2.80 18.65 1.48
N ALA A 365 -1.47 18.80 1.40
CA ALA A 365 -0.53 17.71 1.66
C ALA A 365 -0.68 17.11 3.07
N ALA A 366 -0.94 17.95 4.08
CA ALA A 366 -1.16 17.48 5.44
C ALA A 366 -2.44 16.66 5.57
N TYR A 367 -3.53 17.06 4.90
CA TYR A 367 -4.77 16.29 4.87
C TYR A 367 -4.60 14.95 4.14
N THR A 368 -3.99 14.94 2.96
CA THR A 368 -3.82 13.71 2.16
C THR A 368 -2.85 12.72 2.80
N SER A 369 -1.85 13.22 3.54
CA SER A 369 -0.89 12.38 4.28
C SER A 369 -1.44 11.85 5.62
N GLY A 370 -2.69 12.19 5.97
CA GLY A 370 -3.27 11.79 7.25
C GLY A 370 -2.56 12.37 8.47
N CYS A 371 -2.08 13.62 8.38
CA CYS A 371 -1.34 14.25 9.47
C CYS A 371 -2.19 14.41 10.74
N ASP A 372 -1.68 13.93 11.87
CA ASP A 372 -2.11 14.29 13.23
C ASP A 372 -1.26 15.47 13.72
N GLY A 373 -1.88 16.65 13.79
CA GLY A 373 -1.23 17.89 14.21
C GLY A 373 -1.12 18.08 15.73
N GLN A 374 -1.60 17.13 16.54
CA GLN A 374 -1.59 17.24 17.99
C GLN A 374 -0.22 16.88 18.56
N LEU A 375 0.46 17.87 19.15
CA LEU A 375 1.73 17.71 19.84
C LEU A 375 1.57 17.94 21.33
N GLU A 376 2.50 17.48 22.16
CA GLU A 376 2.56 17.92 23.56
C GLU A 376 2.72 19.45 23.62
N MET A 377 1.97 20.10 24.52
CA MET A 377 1.93 21.56 24.64
C MET A 377 3.35 22.14 24.82
N PRO A 378 3.85 22.95 23.87
CA PRO A 378 5.21 23.47 23.97
C PRO A 378 5.38 24.42 25.15
N PHE A 379 6.47 24.27 25.91
CA PHE A 379 6.80 25.17 27.02
C PHE A 379 6.91 26.65 26.57
N LEU A 380 7.35 26.88 25.33
CA LEU A 380 7.39 28.22 24.72
C LEU A 380 6.00 28.88 24.58
N ARG A 381 4.92 28.09 24.61
CA ARG A 381 3.53 28.60 24.60
C ARG A 381 3.10 29.01 25.99
N PHE A 382 3.17 28.07 26.92
CA PHE A 382 2.94 28.23 28.35
C PHE A 382 3.33 26.93 29.07
N ASP A 383 3.66 27.02 30.36
CA ASP A 383 3.90 25.84 31.20
C ASP A 383 2.58 25.26 31.71
N TYR A 384 2.18 24.11 31.18
CA TYR A 384 0.96 23.41 31.59
C TYR A 384 1.19 22.46 32.79
N ALA A 385 2.43 22.06 33.06
CA ALA A 385 2.75 21.03 34.05
C ALA A 385 2.23 21.35 35.47
N PRO A 386 2.29 22.61 35.96
CA PRO A 386 1.73 22.97 37.27
C PRO A 386 0.20 22.79 37.39
N TYR A 387 -0.50 22.73 36.26
CA TYR A 387 -1.96 22.62 36.18
C TYR A 387 -2.40 21.23 35.73
N TYR A 388 -1.48 20.36 35.33
CA TYR A 388 -1.82 19.03 34.84
C TYR A 388 -2.28 18.10 35.98
N SER A 389 -3.34 17.35 35.74
CA SER A 389 -3.82 16.27 36.62
C SER A 389 -4.47 15.18 35.79
N ASP A 390 -4.19 13.91 36.10
CA ASP A 390 -4.87 12.77 35.47
C ASP A 390 -6.33 12.61 35.95
N GLU A 391 -6.77 13.43 36.92
CA GLU A 391 -8.16 13.47 37.40
C GLU A 391 -9.10 14.10 36.37
N VAL A 392 -9.95 13.27 35.75
CA VAL A 392 -10.90 13.68 34.71
C VAL A 392 -12.28 14.00 35.27
N ASP A 393 -12.71 13.37 36.36
CA ASP A 393 -14.10 13.48 36.85
C ASP A 393 -14.33 14.79 37.63
N ASN A 394 -13.28 15.37 38.22
CA ASN A 394 -13.35 16.65 38.92
C ASN A 394 -12.13 17.57 38.67
N PRO A 395 -11.97 18.10 37.44
CA PRO A 395 -10.79 18.84 37.02
C PRO A 395 -10.83 20.33 37.40
N GLN A 396 -11.19 20.64 38.66
CA GLN A 396 -11.30 22.02 39.13
C GLN A 396 -9.93 22.67 39.24
N GLY A 397 -9.70 23.71 38.42
CA GLY A 397 -8.43 24.44 38.40
C GLY A 397 -7.26 23.67 37.75
N THR A 398 -7.53 22.50 37.17
CA THR A 398 -6.54 21.65 36.51
C THR A 398 -6.91 21.42 35.04
N THR A 399 -5.99 20.86 34.27
CA THR A 399 -6.22 20.31 32.95
C THR A 399 -5.78 18.86 32.91
N PHE A 400 -6.61 17.99 32.33
CA PHE A 400 -6.24 16.60 32.05
C PHE A 400 -5.71 16.42 30.62
N VAL A 401 -5.57 17.52 29.87
CA VAL A 401 -5.08 17.51 28.48
C VAL A 401 -3.71 18.16 28.43
N LYS A 402 -2.79 17.47 27.75
CA LYS A 402 -1.42 17.95 27.51
C LYS A 402 -1.07 18.05 26.02
N HIS A 403 -2.03 17.79 25.13
CA HIS A 403 -1.83 17.89 23.69
C HIS A 403 -2.51 19.13 23.11
N PHE A 404 -1.94 19.68 22.05
CA PHE A 404 -2.40 20.89 21.39
C PHE A 404 -1.82 20.99 19.97
N SER A 405 -2.65 21.35 19.00
CA SER A 405 -2.21 21.69 17.65
C SER A 405 -1.74 23.14 17.62
N VAL A 406 -0.43 23.36 17.60
CA VAL A 406 0.17 24.68 17.84
C VAL A 406 0.68 25.30 16.56
N GLN A 407 0.33 26.56 16.31
CA GLN A 407 0.94 27.35 15.25
C GLN A 407 2.31 27.87 15.72
N ASP A 408 3.36 27.56 14.97
CA ASP A 408 4.72 28.05 15.23
C ASP A 408 4.86 29.54 14.86
N GLY A 409 5.75 30.25 15.56
CA GLY A 409 6.24 31.56 15.14
C GLY A 409 5.24 32.72 15.28
N ILE A 410 4.20 32.58 16.12
CA ILE A 410 3.20 33.64 16.36
C ILE A 410 3.80 34.92 16.97
N GLU A 411 4.99 34.83 17.54
CA GLU A 411 5.76 35.95 18.07
C GLU A 411 6.47 36.75 16.97
N LEU A 412 6.66 36.15 15.78
CA LEU A 412 7.29 36.77 14.63
C LEU A 412 6.29 37.68 13.89
N PHE A 413 6.79 38.78 13.32
CA PHE A 413 6.01 39.69 12.49
C PHE A 413 6.93 40.62 11.71
N ASP A 414 6.79 40.69 10.38
CA ASP A 414 7.47 41.72 9.59
C ASP A 414 6.71 43.05 9.70
N ASN A 415 6.98 43.82 10.74
CA ASN A 415 6.29 45.10 10.95
C ASN A 415 6.62 46.15 9.88
N ARG A 416 7.74 46.03 9.17
CA ARG A 416 8.21 47.05 8.21
C ARG A 416 7.38 47.05 6.95
N ILE A 417 6.99 45.88 6.43
CA ILE A 417 6.14 45.80 5.23
C ILE A 417 4.76 46.44 5.47
N PHE A 418 4.26 46.40 6.70
CA PHE A 418 2.97 47.00 7.09
C PHE A 418 3.09 48.46 7.56
N GLU A 419 4.30 49.04 7.53
CA GLU A 419 4.58 50.40 8.00
C GLU A 419 4.18 50.62 9.49
N ILE A 420 4.31 49.56 10.30
CA ILE A 420 4.00 49.56 11.74
C ILE A 420 5.29 49.74 12.54
N SER A 421 5.29 50.62 13.54
CA SER A 421 6.49 50.87 14.37
C SER A 421 6.84 49.68 15.26
N ASN A 422 8.11 49.51 15.63
CA ASN A 422 8.54 48.45 16.55
C ASN A 422 7.82 48.50 17.91
N MET A 423 7.56 49.71 18.41
CA MET A 423 6.84 49.91 19.68
C MET A 423 5.41 49.40 19.58
N GLU A 424 4.75 49.68 18.45
CA GLU A 424 3.39 49.23 18.19
C GLU A 424 3.33 47.71 17.97
N SER A 425 4.20 47.15 17.13
CA SER A 425 4.21 45.72 16.83
C SER A 425 4.50 44.85 18.06
N THR A 426 5.35 45.31 18.97
CA THR A 426 5.63 44.62 20.24
C THR A 426 4.38 44.57 21.15
N ALA A 427 3.52 45.58 21.07
CA ALA A 427 2.30 45.68 21.87
C ALA A 427 1.08 45.02 21.21
N MET A 428 1.16 44.70 19.92
CA MET A 428 0.07 44.09 19.16
C MET A 428 -0.17 42.64 19.59
N ASP A 429 -1.45 42.32 19.79
CA ASP A 429 -1.93 40.94 19.88
C ASP A 429 -1.38 40.10 18.70
N PRO A 430 -0.73 38.93 18.97
CA PRO A 430 -0.30 37.99 17.93
C PRO A 430 -1.40 37.67 16.90
N MET A 431 -2.65 37.59 17.34
CA MET A 431 -3.77 37.29 16.44
C MET A 431 -4.00 38.41 15.41
N CYS A 432 -3.79 39.67 15.80
CA CYS A 432 -3.86 40.80 14.89
C CYS A 432 -2.70 40.78 13.87
N ARG A 433 -1.50 40.37 14.29
CA ARG A 433 -0.35 40.18 13.39
C ARG A 433 -0.61 39.08 12.35
N GLN A 434 -1.18 37.97 12.78
CA GLN A 434 -1.55 36.86 11.92
C GLN A 434 -2.61 37.24 10.88
N VAL A 435 -3.64 38.00 11.27
CA VAL A 435 -4.65 38.56 10.35
C VAL A 435 -3.99 39.46 9.27
N MET A 436 -2.99 40.27 9.65
CA MET A 436 -2.25 41.11 8.71
C MET A 436 -1.47 40.29 7.69
N GLU A 437 -0.70 39.29 8.12
CA GLU A 437 0.12 38.46 7.23
C GLU A 437 -0.73 37.56 6.33
N VAL A 438 -1.66 36.79 6.92
CA VAL A 438 -2.50 35.85 6.17
C VAL A 438 -3.41 36.59 5.18
N GLY A 439 -3.98 37.72 5.59
CA GLY A 439 -4.78 38.55 4.68
C GLY A 439 -3.94 39.15 3.54
N TYR A 440 -2.69 39.56 3.82
CA TYR A 440 -1.79 40.08 2.80
C TYR A 440 -1.44 39.02 1.75
N LEU A 441 -1.16 37.79 2.18
CA LEU A 441 -0.90 36.66 1.28
C LEU A 441 -2.08 36.45 0.30
N SER A 442 -3.32 36.58 0.77
CA SER A 442 -4.51 36.42 -0.07
C SER A 442 -4.68 37.55 -1.10
N ILE A 443 -4.49 38.81 -0.72
CA ILE A 443 -4.58 39.92 -1.70
C ILE A 443 -3.38 39.95 -2.65
N PHE A 444 -2.20 39.50 -2.21
CA PHE A 444 -1.02 39.39 -3.05
C PHE A 444 -1.20 38.37 -4.18
N LYS A 445 -1.89 37.24 -3.92
CA LYS A 445 -2.23 36.22 -4.92
C LYS A 445 -3.08 36.76 -6.08
N ILE A 446 -3.88 37.80 -5.85
CA ILE A 446 -4.65 38.47 -6.90
C ILE A 446 -3.96 39.73 -7.46
N GLY A 447 -2.64 39.86 -7.23
CA GLY A 447 -1.81 40.93 -7.78
C GLY A 447 -1.84 42.25 -7.00
N ILE A 448 -2.45 42.31 -5.81
CA ILE A 448 -2.50 43.53 -5.00
C ILE A 448 -1.29 43.58 -4.06
N THR A 449 -0.43 44.57 -4.26
CA THR A 449 0.78 44.79 -3.44
C THR A 449 0.60 45.95 -2.47
N LYS A 450 1.36 45.98 -1.37
CA LYS A 450 1.39 47.12 -0.45
C LYS A 450 1.71 48.44 -1.17
N LYS A 451 2.67 48.42 -2.12
CA LYS A 451 3.03 49.58 -2.94
C LYS A 451 1.84 50.12 -3.72
N TYR A 452 1.00 49.24 -4.27
CA TYR A 452 -0.22 49.63 -4.98
C TYR A 452 -1.23 50.32 -4.04
N CYS A 453 -1.46 49.74 -2.85
CA CYS A 453 -2.37 50.28 -1.84
C CYS A 453 -1.98 51.68 -1.33
N ASN A 454 -0.69 52.01 -1.29
CA ASN A 454 -0.21 53.32 -0.81
C ASN A 454 -0.71 54.50 -1.67
N THR A 455 -1.01 54.27 -2.94
CA THR A 455 -1.51 55.31 -3.86
C THR A 455 -2.93 55.08 -4.37
N ASN A 456 -3.46 53.86 -4.22
CA ASN A 456 -4.77 53.48 -4.75
C ASN A 456 -5.67 53.00 -3.61
N ALA A 457 -6.76 53.72 -3.38
CA ALA A 457 -7.81 53.26 -2.51
C ALA A 457 -8.64 52.17 -3.21
N ILE A 458 -8.98 51.10 -2.50
CA ILE A 458 -9.80 50.01 -3.03
C ILE A 458 -11.08 49.92 -2.20
N HIS A 459 -12.23 49.93 -2.87
CA HIS A 459 -13.51 49.77 -2.19
C HIS A 459 -13.81 48.28 -1.97
N ALA A 460 -13.11 47.69 -1.00
CA ALA A 460 -13.24 46.29 -0.61
C ALA A 460 -13.43 46.18 0.91
N SER A 461 -14.05 45.09 1.35
CA SER A 461 -14.41 44.87 2.76
C SER A 461 -13.66 43.70 3.38
N VAL A 462 -13.55 43.72 4.71
CA VAL A 462 -12.82 42.72 5.50
C VAL A 462 -13.70 42.26 6.65
N SER A 463 -13.68 40.97 6.94
CA SER A 463 -14.29 40.42 8.14
C SER A 463 -13.34 39.45 8.84
N VAL A 464 -13.38 39.41 10.17
CA VAL A 464 -12.60 38.46 10.96
C VAL A 464 -13.50 37.73 11.93
N GLY A 465 -13.59 36.41 11.81
CA GLY A 465 -14.16 35.53 12.81
C GLY A 465 -13.16 35.30 13.95
N CYS A 466 -13.58 35.59 15.18
CA CYS A 466 -12.76 35.48 16.37
C CYS A 466 -13.69 35.32 17.58
N ASP A 467 -13.38 34.40 18.49
CA ASP A 467 -14.23 34.07 19.64
C ASP A 467 -13.60 34.42 20.99
N LYS A 468 -12.35 34.92 21.00
CA LYS A 468 -11.63 35.20 22.24
C LYS A 468 -10.52 36.23 22.08
N GLN A 469 -10.14 36.83 23.20
CA GLN A 469 -9.00 37.73 23.29
C GLN A 469 -8.17 37.43 24.55
N GLU A 470 -7.12 36.64 24.40
CA GLU A 470 -6.30 36.20 25.54
C GLU A 470 -5.07 37.09 25.79
N TRP A 471 -4.65 37.91 24.82
CA TRP A 471 -3.40 38.68 24.92
C TRP A 471 -3.39 39.60 26.14
N LEU A 472 -4.50 40.28 26.42
CA LEU A 472 -4.61 41.18 27.58
C LEU A 472 -4.62 40.46 28.94
N ASN A 473 -4.78 39.13 28.95
CA ASN A 473 -4.73 38.32 30.17
C ASN A 473 -3.29 37.93 30.55
N LEU A 474 -2.32 38.11 29.64
CA LEU A 474 -0.91 37.82 29.93
C LEU A 474 -0.29 38.91 30.81
N PRO A 475 0.55 38.54 31.81
CA PRO A 475 1.24 39.50 32.66
C PRO A 475 2.12 40.48 31.90
N GLU A 476 2.79 40.03 30.84
CA GLU A 476 3.74 40.81 30.04
C GLU A 476 3.07 41.68 28.97
N ALA A 477 1.75 41.56 28.76
CA ALA A 477 1.04 42.26 27.70
C ALA A 477 1.11 43.78 27.87
N PRO A 478 1.64 44.55 26.88
CA PRO A 478 1.76 45.99 27.00
C PRO A 478 0.40 46.68 27.08
N ARG A 479 0.11 47.33 28.21
CA ARG A 479 -1.18 48.01 28.48
C ARG A 479 -1.22 49.47 28.03
N SER A 480 -0.13 49.97 27.44
CA SER A 480 0.12 51.40 27.23
C SER A 480 -0.57 52.02 26.00
N VAL A 481 -1.29 51.25 25.17
CA VAL A 481 -1.96 51.77 23.96
C VAL A 481 -3.35 51.13 23.79
N ALA A 482 -4.41 51.88 24.11
CA ALA A 482 -5.79 51.41 24.09
C ALA A 482 -6.26 50.90 22.70
N THR A 483 -5.68 51.39 21.61
CA THR A 483 -6.04 50.99 20.23
C THR A 483 -5.35 49.72 19.76
N ASN A 484 -4.31 49.21 20.41
CA ASN A 484 -3.55 48.08 19.86
C ASN A 484 -4.28 46.75 20.00
N ASN A 485 -5.12 46.62 21.03
CA ASN A 485 -5.70 45.36 21.47
C ASN A 485 -7.22 45.50 21.63
N GLN A 486 -7.90 46.29 20.79
CA GLN A 486 -9.36 46.23 20.69
C GLN A 486 -9.74 45.22 19.61
N LEU A 487 -10.72 44.36 19.87
CA LEU A 487 -11.19 43.38 18.88
C LEU A 487 -11.50 44.02 17.52
N ALA A 488 -12.23 45.14 17.50
CA ALA A 488 -12.55 45.86 16.25
C ALA A 488 -11.31 46.28 15.44
N ILE A 489 -10.17 46.52 16.10
CA ILE A 489 -8.93 46.95 15.44
C ILE A 489 -8.30 45.80 14.65
N MET A 490 -8.60 44.53 14.99
CA MET A 490 -8.11 43.38 14.25
C MET A 490 -8.45 43.45 12.76
N ALA A 491 -9.71 43.78 12.43
CA ALA A 491 -10.16 43.99 11.06
C ALA A 491 -9.82 45.40 10.54
N ASN A 492 -10.02 46.45 11.36
CA ASN A 492 -9.84 47.84 10.92
C ASN A 492 -8.39 48.18 10.55
N ARG A 493 -7.42 47.55 11.23
CA ARG A 493 -6.00 47.73 10.94
C ARG A 493 -5.65 47.26 9.53
N PHE A 494 -6.26 46.16 9.07
CA PHE A 494 -6.07 45.68 7.70
C PHE A 494 -6.57 46.72 6.69
N ASN A 495 -7.77 47.25 6.89
CA ASN A 495 -8.30 48.32 6.03
C ASN A 495 -7.41 49.56 6.03
N TYR A 496 -6.92 49.97 7.20
CA TYR A 496 -6.05 51.13 7.33
C TYR A 496 -4.73 50.95 6.55
N VAL A 497 -4.03 49.83 6.77
CA VAL A 497 -2.72 49.57 6.16
C VAL A 497 -2.82 49.37 4.65
N PHE A 498 -3.89 48.75 4.16
CA PHE A 498 -4.09 48.46 2.73
C PHE A 498 -5.00 49.46 2.01
N ASN A 499 -5.31 50.60 2.66
CA ASN A 499 -6.11 51.69 2.09
C ASN A 499 -7.49 51.22 1.56
N LEU A 500 -8.11 50.28 2.26
CA LEU A 500 -9.42 49.74 1.90
C LEU A 500 -10.54 50.64 2.44
N LYS A 501 -11.58 50.83 1.64
CA LYS A 501 -12.69 51.79 1.92
C LYS A 501 -14.03 51.13 2.19
N GLY A 502 -14.15 49.81 2.00
CA GLY A 502 -15.36 49.08 2.36
C GLY A 502 -15.47 48.82 3.86
N GLY A 503 -16.59 48.21 4.26
CA GLY A 503 -16.85 47.86 5.65
C GLY A 503 -15.81 46.92 6.26
N SER A 504 -15.62 47.02 7.57
CA SER A 504 -14.75 46.14 8.36
C SER A 504 -15.41 45.78 9.68
N TYR A 505 -15.40 44.49 10.04
CA TYR A 505 -16.01 44.01 11.28
C TYR A 505 -15.35 42.73 11.81
N VAL A 506 -15.53 42.52 13.11
CA VAL A 506 -15.20 41.26 13.78
C VAL A 506 -16.51 40.57 14.17
N CYS A 507 -16.57 39.25 13.97
CA CYS A 507 -17.71 38.42 14.28
C CYS A 507 -17.33 37.42 15.37
N ASP A 508 -18.10 37.41 16.46
CA ASP A 508 -18.01 36.41 17.52
C ASP A 508 -19.35 35.68 17.61
N THR A 509 -19.36 34.46 17.12
CA THR A 509 -20.42 33.47 17.30
C THR A 509 -19.82 32.14 17.77
N ALA A 510 -18.76 32.22 18.58
CA ALA A 510 -17.94 31.08 19.00
C ALA A 510 -17.40 30.29 17.79
N CYS A 511 -17.56 28.97 17.78
CA CYS A 511 -17.00 28.05 16.78
C CYS A 511 -17.45 28.32 15.32
N SER A 512 -18.56 29.02 15.12
CA SER A 512 -19.09 29.35 13.78
C SER A 512 -18.61 30.70 13.24
N SER A 513 -17.85 31.48 14.03
CA SER A 513 -17.50 32.88 13.77
C SER A 513 -17.00 33.16 12.35
N SER A 514 -16.02 32.40 11.86
CA SER A 514 -15.45 32.67 10.53
C SER A 514 -16.36 32.30 9.36
N LEU A 515 -17.27 31.33 9.54
CA LEU A 515 -18.29 31.02 8.53
C LEU A 515 -19.32 32.15 8.47
N ILE A 516 -19.79 32.64 9.63
CA ILE A 516 -20.71 33.76 9.69
C ILE A 516 -20.07 35.03 9.11
N ALA A 517 -18.80 35.29 9.43
CA ALA A 517 -18.04 36.40 8.86
C ALA A 517 -18.02 36.35 7.33
N SER A 518 -17.72 35.17 6.76
CA SER A 518 -17.69 34.94 5.32
C SER A 518 -19.07 34.99 4.66
N HIS A 519 -20.11 34.48 5.33
CA HIS A 519 -21.50 34.57 4.86
C HIS A 519 -21.97 36.02 4.74
N LEU A 520 -21.79 36.83 5.80
CA LEU A 520 -22.13 38.25 5.75
C LEU A 520 -21.33 38.98 4.69
N GLY A 521 -20.07 38.60 4.49
CA GLY A 521 -19.22 39.07 3.41
C GLY A 521 -19.81 38.78 2.03
N LYS A 522 -20.25 37.54 1.79
CA LYS A 522 -20.94 37.11 0.57
C LYS A 522 -22.22 37.92 0.33
N VAL A 523 -23.05 38.09 1.36
CA VAL A 523 -24.30 38.86 1.29
C VAL A 523 -24.02 40.31 0.91
N ASN A 524 -23.06 40.96 1.55
CA ASN A 524 -22.68 42.34 1.26
C ASN A 524 -22.09 42.48 -0.16
N LEU A 525 -21.28 41.52 -0.59
CA LEU A 525 -20.68 41.49 -1.92
C LEU A 525 -21.72 41.36 -3.04
N LEU A 526 -22.80 40.61 -2.80
CA LEU A 526 -23.90 40.43 -3.76
C LEU A 526 -24.89 41.62 -3.78
N GLU A 527 -25.02 42.39 -2.70
CA GLU A 527 -25.86 43.60 -2.64
C GLU A 527 -25.14 44.81 -3.25
N THR A 528 -25.15 44.86 -4.58
CA THR A 528 -24.45 45.90 -5.35
C THR A 528 -25.19 47.24 -5.43
N ARG A 529 -26.45 47.34 -4.98
CA ARG A 529 -27.26 48.57 -5.15
C ARG A 529 -26.83 49.70 -4.22
N TRP A 530 -26.39 49.35 -3.02
CA TRP A 530 -26.08 50.32 -1.97
C TRP A 530 -24.57 50.55 -1.81
N ASP A 531 -23.78 49.48 -1.91
CA ASP A 531 -22.34 49.53 -1.65
C ASP A 531 -21.58 48.51 -2.53
N PRO A 532 -21.31 48.82 -3.81
CA PRO A 532 -20.68 47.87 -4.74
C PRO A 532 -19.21 47.63 -4.37
N LEU A 533 -18.94 46.46 -3.78
CA LEU A 533 -17.60 46.04 -3.36
C LEU A 533 -16.81 45.42 -4.51
N ALA A 534 -15.52 45.72 -4.58
CA ALA A 534 -14.60 45.08 -5.53
C ALA A 534 -14.33 43.60 -5.19
N TRP A 535 -14.24 43.30 -3.89
CA TRP A 535 -14.07 41.96 -3.33
C TRP A 535 -14.31 42.02 -1.81
N HIS A 536 -14.46 40.85 -1.19
CA HIS A 536 -14.50 40.69 0.26
C HIS A 536 -13.41 39.74 0.73
N LEU A 537 -12.78 40.05 1.85
CA LEU A 537 -11.79 39.23 2.52
C LEU A 537 -12.38 38.68 3.83
N GLY A 538 -12.70 37.39 3.86
CA GLY A 538 -13.16 36.70 5.06
C GLY A 538 -12.01 35.99 5.74
N LEU A 539 -11.72 36.32 7.01
CA LEU A 539 -10.71 35.66 7.82
C LEU A 539 -11.34 34.95 9.02
N GLY A 540 -10.69 33.91 9.49
CA GLY A 540 -10.85 33.34 10.83
C GLY A 540 -9.51 33.36 11.53
N ALA A 541 -9.50 33.71 12.82
CA ALA A 541 -8.29 33.71 13.63
C ALA A 541 -8.58 33.10 15.01
N GLY A 542 -7.76 32.15 15.43
CA GLY A 542 -7.85 31.47 16.72
C GLY A 542 -6.46 31.14 17.24
N LEU A 543 -6.07 31.76 18.35
CA LEU A 543 -4.80 31.53 19.03
C LEU A 543 -5.02 31.34 20.54
N THR A 544 -4.52 30.25 21.12
CA THR A 544 -4.58 29.96 22.56
C THR A 544 -3.27 30.35 23.23
N LEU A 545 -3.28 31.49 23.93
CA LEU A 545 -2.09 32.10 24.53
C LEU A 545 -1.89 31.69 25.99
N THR A 546 -2.89 31.10 26.63
CA THR A 546 -2.85 30.73 28.06
C THR A 546 -3.41 29.33 28.32
N VAL A 547 -2.88 28.66 29.34
CA VAL A 547 -3.42 27.37 29.84
C VAL A 547 -4.84 27.49 30.40
N GLY A 548 -5.27 28.71 30.77
CA GLY A 548 -6.59 28.97 31.36
C GLY A 548 -7.75 28.48 30.50
N SER A 549 -7.63 28.57 29.18
CA SER A 549 -8.65 28.08 28.23
C SER A 549 -8.77 26.55 28.25
N PHE A 550 -7.68 25.83 28.52
CA PHE A 550 -7.73 24.38 28.73
C PHE A 550 -8.38 24.03 30.07
N ILE A 551 -8.01 24.73 31.15
CA ILE A 551 -8.60 24.53 32.49
C ILE A 551 -10.12 24.73 32.44
N GLY A 552 -10.60 25.82 31.84
CA GLY A 552 -12.02 26.12 31.72
C GLY A 552 -12.80 25.08 30.90
N SER A 553 -12.23 24.61 29.78
CA SER A 553 -12.84 23.55 28.96
C SER A 553 -12.79 22.17 29.60
N CYS A 554 -11.73 21.85 30.37
CA CYS A 554 -11.67 20.62 31.17
C CYS A 554 -12.73 20.64 32.27
N SER A 555 -12.86 21.75 33.00
CA SER A 555 -13.92 21.95 34.00
C SER A 555 -15.34 21.78 33.43
N SER A 556 -15.51 22.05 32.13
CA SER A 556 -16.77 21.90 31.40
C SER A 556 -16.90 20.57 30.67
N HIS A 557 -15.95 19.64 30.82
CA HIS A 557 -15.89 18.34 30.15
C HIS A 557 -16.03 18.41 28.62
N MET A 558 -15.49 19.48 28.03
CA MET A 558 -15.54 19.70 26.58
C MET A 558 -14.37 19.06 25.83
N LEU A 559 -13.24 18.87 26.52
CA LEU A 559 -12.03 18.31 25.92
C LEU A 559 -11.95 16.79 26.06
N SER A 560 -11.42 16.13 25.03
CA SER A 560 -11.09 14.70 25.09
C SER A 560 -9.87 14.47 25.98
N PRO A 561 -9.93 13.53 26.94
CA PRO A 561 -8.75 13.09 27.68
C PRO A 561 -7.62 12.55 26.79
N GLY A 562 -7.95 12.01 25.61
CA GLY A 562 -6.96 11.54 24.65
C GLY A 562 -6.25 12.66 23.87
N GLY A 563 -6.63 13.92 24.07
CA GLY A 563 -6.02 15.08 23.43
C GLY A 563 -6.21 15.14 21.91
N ARG A 564 -7.29 14.53 21.38
CA ARG A 564 -7.61 14.47 19.95
C ARG A 564 -9.11 14.64 19.74
N CYS A 565 -9.51 14.95 18.50
CA CYS A 565 -10.91 14.85 18.08
C CYS A 565 -11.15 13.46 17.49
N PHE A 566 -11.79 12.58 18.25
CA PHE A 566 -12.15 11.22 17.79
C PHE A 566 -13.45 11.24 16.97
N THR A 567 -13.52 12.12 15.98
CA THR A 567 -14.72 12.39 15.19
C THR A 567 -15.27 11.11 14.55
N PHE A 568 -16.55 10.83 14.79
CA PHE A 568 -17.31 9.65 14.36
C PHE A 568 -16.86 8.31 14.94
N ASN A 569 -15.75 8.26 15.69
CA ASN A 569 -15.27 7.02 16.30
C ASN A 569 -16.15 6.63 17.50
N ALA A 570 -16.30 5.33 17.77
CA ALA A 570 -16.97 4.79 18.95
C ALA A 570 -16.43 5.34 20.29
N THR A 571 -15.20 5.85 20.31
CA THR A 571 -14.54 6.45 21.48
C THR A 571 -14.66 7.98 21.54
N ALA A 572 -15.48 8.61 20.70
CA ALA A 572 -15.78 10.05 20.72
C ALA A 572 -16.18 10.55 22.12
N ASN A 573 -15.34 11.37 22.75
CA ASN A 573 -15.48 11.81 24.14
C ASN A 573 -15.08 13.28 24.38
N GLY A 574 -15.08 14.11 23.33
CA GLY A 574 -14.69 15.52 23.41
C GLY A 574 -13.83 15.93 22.21
N TYR A 575 -13.59 17.24 22.08
CA TYR A 575 -12.65 17.75 21.07
C TYR A 575 -11.26 17.98 21.68
N ASN A 576 -10.26 18.28 20.86
CA ASN A 576 -9.07 18.97 21.35
C ASN A 576 -8.84 20.29 20.62
N ARG A 577 -8.10 21.21 21.23
CA ARG A 577 -7.87 22.56 20.72
C ARG A 577 -6.82 22.58 19.62
N GLY A 578 -6.86 23.63 18.80
CA GLY A 578 -5.79 23.94 17.86
C GLY A 578 -5.71 25.44 17.58
N ASP A 579 -4.59 25.86 17.00
CA ASP A 579 -4.31 27.23 16.59
C ASP A 579 -4.27 27.34 15.06
N GLY A 580 -4.73 28.49 14.58
CA GLY A 580 -4.52 28.86 13.19
C GLY A 580 -5.26 30.12 12.79
N THR A 581 -4.83 30.65 11.66
CA THR A 581 -5.50 31.76 10.96
C THR A 581 -5.66 31.37 9.50
N ALA A 582 -6.87 31.49 8.97
CA ALA A 582 -7.17 31.19 7.57
C ALA A 582 -7.99 32.31 6.94
N CYS A 583 -7.82 32.48 5.63
CA CYS A 583 -8.43 33.54 4.86
C CYS A 583 -8.91 33.04 3.51
N MET A 584 -10.09 33.54 3.11
CA MET A 584 -10.66 33.38 1.78
C MET A 584 -11.00 34.75 1.19
N LEU A 585 -10.57 34.99 -0.05
CA LEU A 585 -10.92 36.17 -0.84
C LEU A 585 -11.98 35.81 -1.88
N ILE A 586 -13.09 36.54 -1.88
CA ILE A 586 -14.23 36.31 -2.76
C ILE A 586 -14.56 37.53 -3.64
N LYS A 587 -14.99 37.27 -4.88
CA LYS A 587 -15.46 38.26 -5.87
C LYS A 587 -16.84 37.88 -6.40
N ALA A 588 -17.69 38.87 -6.70
CA ALA A 588 -18.96 38.62 -7.37
C ALA A 588 -18.71 38.32 -8.86
N GLY A 589 -19.46 37.38 -9.42
CA GLY A 589 -19.36 36.96 -10.81
C GLY A 589 -18.35 35.82 -11.05
N PRO A 590 -18.21 35.37 -12.32
CA PRO A 590 -17.51 34.14 -12.68
C PRO A 590 -15.98 34.21 -12.58
N CYS A 591 -15.41 35.43 -12.67
CA CYS A 591 -13.98 35.71 -12.51
C CYS A 591 -13.05 34.70 -13.22
N GLU A 592 -13.33 34.41 -14.49
CA GLU A 592 -12.53 33.49 -15.30
C GLU A 592 -11.05 33.93 -15.31
N GLY A 593 -10.14 33.00 -14.98
CA GLY A 593 -8.70 33.25 -14.83
C GLY A 593 -8.20 33.36 -13.38
N ASP A 594 -9.00 33.93 -12.47
CA ASP A 594 -8.64 34.06 -11.05
C ASP A 594 -9.36 33.05 -10.15
N ARG A 595 -10.45 32.43 -10.63
CA ARG A 595 -11.33 31.57 -9.83
C ARG A 595 -10.70 30.19 -9.59
N ILE A 596 -10.61 29.79 -8.32
CA ILE A 596 -10.25 28.43 -7.92
C ILE A 596 -11.47 27.56 -7.58
N ALA A 597 -12.54 28.17 -7.08
CA ALA A 597 -13.81 27.50 -6.76
C ALA A 597 -14.96 28.51 -6.75
N TYR A 598 -16.21 28.04 -6.67
CA TYR A 598 -17.36 28.88 -6.37
C TYR A 598 -17.81 28.72 -4.92
N PHE A 599 -18.10 29.84 -4.25
CA PHE A 599 -18.82 29.85 -2.97
C PHE A 599 -20.33 29.87 -3.26
N ARG A 600 -20.84 28.70 -3.65
CA ARG A 600 -22.17 28.51 -4.26
C ARG A 600 -23.33 28.88 -3.33
N GLY A 601 -23.29 28.46 -2.06
CA GLY A 601 -24.38 28.66 -1.10
C GLY A 601 -23.86 28.81 0.32
N SER A 602 -24.58 29.53 1.17
CA SER A 602 -24.29 29.72 2.58
C SER A 602 -25.52 30.15 3.36
N GLN A 603 -25.71 29.60 4.55
CA GLN A 603 -26.81 29.99 5.42
C GLN A 603 -26.39 30.02 6.87
N ILE A 604 -27.07 30.89 7.63
CA ILE A 604 -26.93 31.02 9.08
C ILE A 604 -28.25 30.68 9.78
N GLY A 605 -28.17 30.20 11.01
CA GLY A 605 -29.32 29.82 11.82
C GLY A 605 -29.05 29.88 13.32
N GLN A 606 -30.07 29.63 14.14
CA GLN A 606 -29.93 29.57 15.58
C GLN A 606 -30.80 28.45 16.18
N ASP A 607 -30.26 27.75 17.17
CA ASP A 607 -30.87 26.56 17.80
C ASP A 607 -32.17 26.84 18.57
N GLY A 608 -32.38 28.09 18.97
CA GLY A 608 -33.48 28.53 19.81
C GLY A 608 -33.35 27.96 21.22
N ARG A 609 -34.48 27.48 21.74
CA ARG A 609 -34.52 26.75 23.00
C ARG A 609 -34.20 25.28 22.73
N SER A 610 -33.00 24.84 23.10
CA SER A 610 -32.58 23.42 23.10
C SER A 610 -32.58 22.85 24.54
N ALA A 611 -32.01 21.65 24.73
CA ALA A 611 -31.99 20.96 26.03
C ALA A 611 -31.16 21.70 27.10
N SER A 612 -30.11 22.40 26.68
CA SER A 612 -29.29 23.31 27.49
C SER A 612 -28.67 24.36 26.57
N MET A 613 -28.11 25.44 27.13
CA MET A 613 -27.49 26.51 26.33
C MET A 613 -26.44 26.00 25.33
N SER A 614 -25.70 24.94 25.71
CA SER A 614 -24.62 24.36 24.92
C SER A 614 -25.00 23.09 24.16
N ALA A 615 -26.23 22.59 24.30
CA ALA A 615 -26.67 21.38 23.60
C ALA A 615 -27.09 21.71 22.17
N PRO A 616 -26.55 21.00 21.15
CA PRO A 616 -26.88 21.23 19.75
C PRO A 616 -28.33 20.85 19.41
N ASN A 617 -28.89 21.45 18.37
CA ASN A 617 -30.26 21.19 17.91
C ASN A 617 -30.33 20.67 16.46
N GLY A 618 -30.56 19.36 16.28
CA GLY A 618 -30.64 18.72 14.95
C GLY A 618 -31.65 19.36 13.99
N PRO A 619 -32.91 19.64 14.39
CA PRO A 619 -33.86 20.35 13.52
C PRO A 619 -33.40 21.75 13.08
N ALA A 620 -32.70 22.50 13.93
CA ALA A 620 -32.15 23.80 13.58
C ALA A 620 -30.97 23.68 12.59
N GLN A 621 -30.12 22.66 12.76
CA GLN A 621 -29.07 22.32 11.80
C GLN A 621 -29.67 21.93 10.43
N GLU A 622 -30.69 21.05 10.40
CA GLU A 622 -31.42 20.70 9.17
C GLU A 622 -31.96 21.95 8.47
N LYS A 623 -32.59 22.87 9.21
CA LYS A 623 -33.15 24.10 8.64
C LYS A 623 -32.07 25.01 8.05
N CYS A 624 -30.93 25.14 8.73
CA CYS A 624 -29.78 25.92 8.25
C CYS A 624 -29.25 25.34 6.93
N VAL A 625 -29.01 24.03 6.90
CA VAL A 625 -28.54 23.29 5.73
C VAL A 625 -29.51 23.44 4.55
N TRP A 626 -30.82 23.27 4.77
CA TRP A 626 -31.82 23.47 3.72
C TRP A 626 -31.80 24.87 3.12
N GLY A 627 -31.52 25.90 3.92
CA GLY A 627 -31.40 27.26 3.40
C GLY A 627 -30.23 27.41 2.44
N ALA A 628 -29.07 26.82 2.78
CA ALA A 628 -27.88 26.86 1.91
C ALA A 628 -28.09 26.07 0.62
N ILE A 629 -28.70 24.87 0.69
CA ILE A 629 -29.06 24.06 -0.49
C ILE A 629 -30.00 24.82 -1.42
N ARG A 630 -31.00 25.52 -0.87
CA ARG A 630 -31.93 26.35 -1.65
C ARG A 630 -31.24 27.54 -2.31
N GLU A 631 -30.37 28.25 -1.59
CA GLU A 631 -29.58 29.34 -2.16
C GLU A 631 -28.65 28.84 -3.27
N ALA A 632 -28.02 27.68 -3.08
CA ALA A 632 -27.15 27.03 -4.05
C ALA A 632 -27.90 26.50 -5.30
N GLN A 633 -29.24 26.51 -5.29
CA GLN A 633 -30.08 25.94 -6.34
C GLN A 633 -29.68 24.49 -6.66
N MET A 634 -29.39 23.70 -5.62
CA MET A 634 -29.00 22.30 -5.76
C MET A 634 -30.02 21.37 -5.10
N THR A 635 -29.96 20.10 -5.45
CA THR A 635 -30.67 19.01 -4.77
C THR A 635 -29.73 18.31 -3.79
N PRO A 636 -30.24 17.71 -2.70
CA PRO A 636 -29.40 16.99 -1.76
C PRO A 636 -28.46 15.95 -2.39
N PRO A 637 -28.89 15.11 -3.36
CA PRO A 637 -28.01 14.12 -4.00
C PRO A 637 -26.81 14.69 -4.76
N GLU A 638 -26.81 15.97 -5.14
CA GLU A 638 -25.65 16.63 -5.79
C GLU A 638 -24.51 16.93 -4.80
N SER A 639 -24.72 16.65 -3.51
CA SER A 639 -23.70 16.75 -2.46
C SER A 639 -22.68 15.61 -2.60
N THR A 640 -21.42 15.97 -2.89
CA THR A 640 -20.34 14.98 -3.07
C THR A 640 -19.61 14.71 -1.76
N VAL A 641 -19.18 15.76 -1.07
CA VAL A 641 -18.46 15.69 0.22
C VAL A 641 -19.14 16.56 1.27
N TRP A 642 -19.17 16.07 2.50
CA TRP A 642 -19.61 16.79 3.68
C TRP A 642 -18.49 16.90 4.71
N GLU A 643 -17.93 18.09 4.85
CA GLU A 643 -17.02 18.49 5.92
C GLU A 643 -17.86 18.89 7.14
N CYS A 644 -18.06 17.95 8.04
CA CYS A 644 -18.86 18.14 9.25
C CYS A 644 -18.16 19.07 10.25
N HIS A 645 -18.97 19.68 11.11
CA HIS A 645 -18.50 20.34 12.32
C HIS A 645 -17.73 19.32 13.18
N GLY A 646 -18.23 18.10 13.38
CA GLY A 646 -17.45 16.91 13.71
C GLY A 646 -16.46 17.08 14.86
N THR A 647 -16.94 17.50 16.03
CA THR A 647 -16.07 17.76 17.19
C THR A 647 -15.61 16.50 17.91
N GLY A 648 -16.11 15.30 17.56
CA GLY A 648 -15.75 14.09 18.29
C GLY A 648 -16.41 14.02 19.65
N THR A 649 -17.57 14.67 19.81
CA THR A 649 -18.35 14.60 21.05
C THR A 649 -19.38 13.49 20.95
N SER A 650 -19.59 12.75 22.04
CA SER A 650 -20.52 11.63 22.11
C SER A 650 -21.96 12.02 21.74
N LEU A 651 -22.37 13.25 22.06
CA LEU A 651 -23.70 13.80 21.76
C LEU A 651 -23.76 14.54 20.41
N GLY A 652 -22.71 15.31 20.06
CA GLY A 652 -22.73 16.18 18.89
C GLY A 652 -22.66 15.43 17.58
N ASP A 653 -21.79 14.43 17.47
CA ASP A 653 -21.58 13.68 16.22
C ASP A 653 -22.88 12.96 15.78
N PRO A 654 -23.63 12.23 16.65
CA PRO A 654 -24.93 11.65 16.27
C PRO A 654 -25.98 12.68 15.85
N ILE A 655 -26.04 13.83 16.52
CA ILE A 655 -27.01 14.89 16.18
C ILE A 655 -26.71 15.49 14.82
N GLU A 656 -25.44 15.77 14.53
CA GLU A 656 -25.01 16.31 13.24
C GLU A 656 -25.26 15.31 12.11
N VAL A 657 -24.77 14.07 12.24
CA VAL A 657 -24.97 13.03 11.23
C VAL A 657 -26.46 12.77 10.99
N GLY A 658 -27.27 12.75 12.05
CA GLY A 658 -28.72 12.63 11.93
C GLY A 658 -29.37 13.80 11.18
N ALA A 659 -28.88 15.03 11.36
CA ALA A 659 -29.36 16.19 10.62
C ALA A 659 -28.95 16.13 9.13
N VAL A 660 -27.71 15.74 8.84
CA VAL A 660 -27.23 15.51 7.47
C VAL A 660 -28.08 14.43 6.79
N ARG A 661 -28.25 13.28 7.44
CA ARG A 661 -29.07 12.17 6.93
C ARG A 661 -30.47 12.62 6.56
N LYS A 662 -31.17 13.33 7.46
CA LYS A 662 -32.55 13.81 7.22
C LYS A 662 -32.68 14.70 6.00
N VAL A 663 -31.64 15.46 5.66
CA VAL A 663 -31.60 16.27 4.43
C VAL A 663 -31.38 15.37 3.21
N GLN A 664 -30.43 14.44 3.30
CA GLN A 664 -29.95 13.64 2.18
C GLN A 664 -30.93 12.55 1.75
N ILE A 665 -31.63 11.88 2.68
CA ILE A 665 -32.54 10.77 2.36
C ILE A 665 -33.85 11.21 1.68
N LYS A 666 -34.11 12.53 1.55
CA LYS A 666 -35.36 13.02 0.92
C LYS A 666 -35.41 12.72 -0.58
N MET A 667 -34.27 12.42 -1.18
CA MET A 667 -34.14 12.03 -2.58
C MET A 667 -33.16 10.87 -2.68
N LYS A 668 -33.45 9.92 -3.57
CA LYS A 668 -32.54 8.81 -3.83
C LYS A 668 -31.24 9.36 -4.42
N ARG A 669 -30.09 8.89 -3.92
CA ARG A 669 -28.79 9.17 -4.50
C ARG A 669 -28.28 7.93 -5.26
N LEU A 670 -27.43 8.15 -6.25
CA LEU A 670 -26.80 7.08 -7.01
C LEU A 670 -25.49 6.64 -6.36
N GLU A 671 -24.77 7.60 -5.78
CA GLU A 671 -23.47 7.41 -5.17
C GLU A 671 -23.51 7.82 -3.71
N PRO A 672 -22.83 7.13 -2.79
CA PRO A 672 -22.82 7.48 -1.38
C PRO A 672 -22.25 8.88 -1.10
N LEU A 673 -22.69 9.52 -0.02
CA LEU A 673 -22.11 10.78 0.45
C LEU A 673 -20.78 10.52 1.14
N MET A 674 -19.73 11.24 0.77
CA MET A 674 -18.48 11.21 1.53
C MET A 674 -18.59 12.16 2.74
N ILE A 675 -18.33 11.66 3.95
CA ILE A 675 -18.40 12.45 5.19
C ILE A 675 -17.01 12.49 5.85
N ALA A 676 -16.55 13.69 6.19
CA ALA A 676 -15.24 13.90 6.80
C ALA A 676 -15.22 15.07 7.80
N SER A 677 -14.12 15.19 8.55
CA SER A 677 -13.84 16.41 9.35
C SER A 677 -12.33 16.66 9.54
N SER A 678 -11.91 17.89 9.25
CA SER A 678 -10.55 18.45 9.46
C SER A 678 -10.15 18.53 10.93
N LYS A 679 -11.10 18.53 11.86
CA LYS A 679 -10.80 18.61 13.31
C LYS A 679 -10.05 17.40 13.81
N SER A 680 -10.21 16.25 13.15
CA SER A 680 -9.44 15.05 13.43
C SER A 680 -7.94 15.24 13.14
N ASN A 681 -7.57 16.11 12.20
CA ASN A 681 -6.18 16.42 11.87
C ASN A 681 -5.60 17.49 12.80
N PHE A 682 -6.24 18.66 12.88
CA PHE A 682 -5.64 19.86 13.48
C PHE A 682 -6.33 20.34 14.76
N GLY A 683 -7.29 19.56 15.27
CA GLY A 683 -8.11 19.97 16.41
C GLY A 683 -9.15 21.02 16.03
N HIS A 684 -9.83 21.53 17.06
CA HIS A 684 -10.83 22.55 16.95
C HIS A 684 -10.19 23.94 17.12
N LEU A 685 -10.00 24.63 15.99
CA LEU A 685 -9.40 25.98 15.91
C LEU A 685 -10.36 27.11 16.31
N GLU A 686 -11.43 26.80 17.06
CA GLU A 686 -12.38 27.77 17.61
C GLU A 686 -12.86 28.82 16.58
N GLY A 687 -12.58 30.12 16.79
CA GLY A 687 -12.95 31.20 15.86
C GLY A 687 -12.42 31.02 14.42
N SER A 688 -11.36 30.24 14.21
CA SER A 688 -10.81 29.90 12.89
C SER A 688 -11.21 28.51 12.38
N ALA A 689 -11.95 27.72 13.16
CA ALA A 689 -12.26 26.33 12.80
C ALA A 689 -12.96 26.20 11.46
N ALA A 690 -13.95 27.06 11.19
CA ALA A 690 -14.67 27.01 9.92
C ALA A 690 -13.86 27.59 8.76
N ALA A 691 -12.86 28.46 9.00
CA ALA A 691 -12.07 29.06 7.93
C ALA A 691 -11.11 28.02 7.32
N ILE A 692 -10.47 27.22 8.18
CA ILE A 692 -9.65 26.08 7.77
C ILE A 692 -10.50 25.01 7.08
N ALA A 693 -11.68 24.70 7.63
CA ALA A 693 -12.59 23.74 6.99
C ALA A 693 -13.08 24.24 5.61
N MET A 694 -13.38 25.54 5.45
CA MET A 694 -13.73 26.13 4.14
C MET A 694 -12.56 26.06 3.15
N ASN A 695 -11.32 26.34 3.58
CA ASN A 695 -10.14 26.18 2.73
C ASN A 695 -9.94 24.71 2.31
N LYS A 696 -10.14 23.76 3.22
CA LYS A 696 -10.17 22.32 2.90
C LYS A 696 -11.23 22.01 1.84
N CYS A 697 -12.46 22.52 1.98
CA CYS A 697 -13.52 22.31 0.98
C CYS A 697 -13.12 22.82 -0.41
N VAL A 698 -12.47 23.98 -0.48
CA VAL A 698 -11.93 24.52 -1.72
C VAL A 698 -10.87 23.58 -2.30
N CYS A 699 -9.91 23.11 -1.48
CA CYS A 699 -8.91 22.14 -1.93
C CYS A 699 -9.56 20.84 -2.44
N VAL A 700 -10.54 20.29 -1.70
CA VAL A 700 -11.28 19.08 -2.06
C VAL A 700 -11.96 19.20 -3.42
N VAL A 701 -12.62 20.32 -3.73
CA VAL A 701 -13.27 20.50 -5.05
C VAL A 701 -12.29 20.86 -6.17
N CYS A 702 -11.12 21.43 -5.86
CA CYS A 702 -10.07 21.65 -6.85
C CYS A 702 -9.34 20.34 -7.20
N GLN A 703 -9.16 19.46 -6.21
CA GLN A 703 -8.40 18.21 -6.34
C GLN A 703 -9.31 17.02 -6.66
N ILE A 704 -10.64 17.18 -6.49
CA ILE A 704 -11.65 16.17 -6.80
C ILE A 704 -11.38 14.88 -5.98
N VAL A 705 -10.98 15.05 -4.72
CA VAL A 705 -10.64 13.98 -3.77
C VAL A 705 -11.10 14.39 -2.37
N CYS A 706 -11.67 13.46 -1.61
CA CYS A 706 -11.94 13.62 -0.20
C CYS A 706 -10.77 13.07 0.64
N ALA A 707 -10.25 13.89 1.56
CA ALA A 707 -9.15 13.50 2.43
C ALA A 707 -9.64 12.78 3.71
N PRO A 708 -8.82 11.87 4.29
CA PRO A 708 -9.21 11.03 5.42
C PRO A 708 -9.48 11.79 6.72
N THR A 709 -10.51 11.33 7.45
CA THR A 709 -10.76 11.66 8.86
C THR A 709 -9.89 10.77 9.72
N GLN A 710 -9.04 11.37 10.55
CA GLN A 710 -8.11 10.65 11.40
C GLN A 710 -8.81 9.97 12.58
N HIS A 711 -8.14 8.95 13.11
CA HIS A 711 -8.56 8.19 14.29
C HIS A 711 -9.89 7.44 14.16
N LEU A 712 -10.46 7.34 12.96
CA LEU A 712 -11.68 6.57 12.70
C LEU A 712 -11.33 5.09 12.49
N LYS A 713 -11.43 4.28 13.55
CA LYS A 713 -11.18 2.83 13.53
C LYS A 713 -12.47 2.01 13.61
N CYS A 714 -13.42 2.48 14.40
CA CYS A 714 -14.72 1.86 14.60
C CYS A 714 -15.76 2.97 14.66
N LEU A 715 -16.81 2.89 13.84
CA LEU A 715 -17.86 3.90 13.82
C LEU A 715 -18.65 3.90 15.13
N ASN A 716 -19.03 5.09 15.57
CA ASN A 716 -19.86 5.27 16.74
C ASN A 716 -21.24 4.62 16.51
N PRO A 717 -21.65 3.64 17.35
CA PRO A 717 -22.90 2.90 17.16
C PRO A 717 -24.16 3.77 17.31
N HIS A 718 -24.02 4.98 17.86
CA HIS A 718 -25.11 5.95 17.97
C HIS A 718 -25.32 6.77 16.69
N LEU A 719 -24.42 6.67 15.70
CA LEU A 719 -24.63 7.29 14.39
C LEU A 719 -25.71 6.52 13.63
N ASP A 720 -26.72 7.24 13.15
CA ASP A 720 -27.75 6.69 12.26
C ASP A 720 -27.16 6.50 10.84
N HIS A 721 -26.41 5.42 10.63
CA HIS A 721 -25.67 5.15 9.39
C HIS A 721 -26.23 3.97 8.58
N ALA A 722 -26.86 2.98 9.23
CA ALA A 722 -27.32 1.74 8.56
C ALA A 722 -28.32 1.95 7.41
N ALA A 723 -29.09 3.05 7.44
CA ALA A 723 -30.03 3.43 6.37
C ALA A 723 -29.68 4.82 5.80
N PHE A 724 -28.39 5.10 5.68
CA PHE A 724 -27.84 6.32 5.12
C PHE A 724 -26.75 5.96 4.12
N GLU A 725 -27.01 6.18 2.83
CA GLU A 725 -26.04 5.96 1.74
C GLU A 725 -24.90 6.99 1.85
N ALA A 726 -23.98 6.74 2.78
CA ALA A 726 -22.85 7.59 3.12
C ALA A 726 -21.64 6.74 3.54
N ILE A 727 -20.44 7.20 3.17
CA ILE A 727 -19.16 6.63 3.56
C ILE A 727 -18.45 7.65 4.46
N PHE A 728 -18.05 7.21 5.65
CA PHE A 728 -17.20 7.98 6.54
C PHE A 728 -15.74 7.73 6.15
N ILE A 729 -15.06 8.79 5.74
CA ILE A 729 -13.81 8.67 4.99
C ILE A 729 -12.65 8.44 5.95
N ALA A 730 -12.07 7.24 5.93
CA ALA A 730 -10.87 6.86 6.69
C ALA A 730 -9.59 6.84 5.85
N GLU A 731 -9.73 6.82 4.52
CA GLU A 731 -8.65 6.85 3.52
C GLU A 731 -8.96 7.89 2.43
N HIS A 732 -8.00 8.24 1.58
CA HIS A 732 -8.26 9.20 0.51
C HIS A 732 -9.21 8.59 -0.53
N LEU A 733 -10.31 9.28 -0.86
CA LEU A 733 -11.31 8.76 -1.81
C LEU A 733 -11.54 9.77 -2.94
N PRO A 734 -11.18 9.44 -4.21
CA PRO A 734 -11.44 10.31 -5.34
C PRO A 734 -12.93 10.44 -5.63
N TYR A 735 -13.35 11.57 -6.22
CA TYR A 735 -14.71 11.66 -6.74
C TYR A 735 -14.85 10.74 -7.96
N LYS A 736 -16.08 10.25 -8.16
CA LYS A 736 -16.53 9.58 -9.38
C LYS A 736 -16.63 10.50 -10.60
N TYR A 737 -16.69 11.81 -10.37
CA TYR A 737 -16.93 12.83 -11.40
C TYR A 737 -15.80 13.85 -11.46
N ILE A 738 -15.66 14.58 -12.56
CA ILE A 738 -14.66 15.67 -12.70
C ILE A 738 -15.07 16.98 -12.00
N ARG A 739 -16.35 17.09 -11.61
CA ARG A 739 -16.92 18.21 -10.86
C ARG A 739 -17.67 17.70 -9.64
N GLY A 740 -17.80 18.55 -8.63
CA GLY A 740 -18.66 18.23 -7.50
C GLY A 740 -18.77 19.32 -6.45
N HIS A 741 -19.49 18.99 -5.39
CA HIS A 741 -19.74 19.90 -4.27
C HIS A 741 -19.08 19.41 -2.99
N CYS A 742 -18.45 20.34 -2.27
CA CYS A 742 -18.03 20.12 -0.90
C CYS A 742 -18.77 21.09 0.01
N GLN A 743 -19.45 20.56 1.02
CA GLN A 743 -20.21 21.33 1.99
C GLN A 743 -19.49 21.38 3.33
N VAL A 744 -19.64 22.46 4.08
CA VAL A 744 -19.07 22.60 5.41
C VAL A 744 -20.10 23.10 6.42
N SER A 745 -20.14 22.44 7.57
CA SER A 745 -20.93 22.85 8.73
C SER A 745 -20.05 23.44 9.82
N SER A 746 -20.53 24.50 10.48
CA SER A 746 -19.95 24.94 11.75
C SER A 746 -21.02 25.42 12.72
N PHE A 747 -21.03 24.84 13.92
CA PHE A 747 -22.06 25.07 14.94
C PHE A 747 -21.41 25.65 16.20
N GLY A 748 -21.77 26.88 16.54
CA GLY A 748 -21.24 27.56 17.72
C GLY A 748 -21.85 26.99 19.00
N VAL A 749 -21.08 26.96 20.09
CA VAL A 749 -21.54 26.47 21.41
C VAL A 749 -22.77 27.24 21.93
N GLY A 750 -22.97 28.50 21.53
CA GLY A 750 -24.17 29.28 21.85
C GLY A 750 -25.39 28.98 20.96
N GLY A 751 -25.30 27.99 20.06
CA GLY A 751 -26.35 27.57 19.16
C GLY A 751 -26.45 28.35 17.85
N THR A 752 -25.49 29.22 17.52
CA THR A 752 -25.45 29.89 16.20
C THR A 752 -24.81 28.98 15.16
N ASN A 753 -25.61 28.58 14.18
CA ASN A 753 -25.24 27.63 13.14
C ASN A 753 -24.85 28.33 11.85
N GLY A 754 -23.87 27.77 11.15
CA GLY A 754 -23.47 28.16 9.81
C GLY A 754 -23.30 26.93 8.92
N HIS A 755 -23.67 27.07 7.66
CA HIS A 755 -23.42 26.06 6.63
C HIS A 755 -23.03 26.73 5.32
N ALA A 756 -22.08 26.15 4.59
CA ALA A 756 -21.56 26.69 3.33
C ALA A 756 -21.34 25.57 2.30
N ILE A 757 -21.44 25.91 1.02
CA ILE A 757 -21.40 24.99 -0.12
C ILE A 757 -20.43 25.55 -1.15
N PHE A 758 -19.44 24.74 -1.49
CA PHE A 758 -18.45 25.03 -2.53
C PHE A 758 -18.67 24.12 -3.73
N TRP A 759 -18.41 24.65 -4.92
CA TRP A 759 -18.37 23.88 -6.17
C TRP A 759 -17.02 24.09 -6.84
N GLY A 760 -16.50 23.05 -7.48
CA GLY A 760 -15.28 23.12 -8.27
C GLY A 760 -15.23 22.05 -9.34
N GLU A 761 -14.26 22.24 -10.23
CA GLU A 761 -13.91 21.35 -11.32
C GLU A 761 -12.41 21.12 -11.23
N GLY A 762 -12.00 19.86 -11.15
CA GLY A 762 -10.60 19.50 -11.13
C GLY A 762 -10.09 19.23 -12.53
N TYR A 763 -8.85 19.62 -12.79
CA TYR A 763 -8.13 19.12 -13.95
C TYR A 763 -7.54 17.75 -13.58
N ARG A 764 -8.14 16.68 -14.11
CA ARG A 764 -7.49 15.36 -14.13
C ARG A 764 -6.92 15.14 -15.52
N PRO A 765 -5.63 14.83 -15.67
CA PRO A 765 -5.16 14.29 -16.93
C PRO A 765 -5.97 13.03 -17.25
N PRO A 766 -6.34 12.79 -18.53
CA PRO A 766 -7.03 11.57 -18.91
C PRO A 766 -6.24 10.36 -18.40
N PRO A 767 -6.92 9.35 -17.82
CA PRO A 767 -6.22 8.17 -17.33
C PRO A 767 -5.51 7.46 -18.50
N ASP A 768 -4.50 6.67 -18.17
CA ASP A 768 -3.88 5.77 -19.14
C ASP A 768 -4.90 4.68 -19.52
N PHE A 769 -5.64 4.92 -20.61
CA PHE A 769 -6.72 4.04 -21.04
C PHE A 769 -6.21 2.64 -21.42
N LYS A 770 -4.95 2.51 -21.86
CA LYS A 770 -4.33 1.20 -22.13
C LYS A 770 -4.19 0.39 -20.84
N LYS A 771 -3.69 1.02 -19.76
CA LYS A 771 -3.60 0.37 -18.44
C LYS A 771 -4.96 0.02 -17.87
N LEU A 772 -5.94 0.93 -17.98
CA LEU A 772 -7.30 0.64 -17.52
C LEU A 772 -7.93 -0.52 -18.29
N PHE A 773 -7.66 -0.60 -19.59
CA PHE A 773 -8.15 -1.67 -20.44
C PHE A 773 -7.52 -3.02 -20.10
N VAL A 774 -6.19 -3.08 -20.00
CA VAL A 774 -5.45 -4.29 -19.53
C VAL A 774 -6.01 -4.77 -18.21
N LYS A 775 -6.19 -3.87 -17.24
CA LYS A 775 -6.78 -4.20 -15.94
C LYS A 775 -8.19 -4.81 -16.10
N LYS A 776 -9.09 -4.14 -16.82
CA LYS A 776 -10.47 -4.62 -17.00
C LYS A 776 -10.55 -5.96 -17.74
N ILE A 777 -9.67 -6.21 -18.70
CA ILE A 777 -9.62 -7.51 -19.38
C ILE A 777 -9.06 -8.59 -18.45
N THR A 778 -8.01 -8.30 -17.67
CA THR A 778 -7.48 -9.25 -16.68
C THR A 778 -8.57 -9.68 -15.70
N ASP A 779 -9.39 -8.73 -15.26
CA ASP A 779 -10.51 -8.96 -14.34
C ASP A 779 -11.72 -9.63 -15.01
N SER A 780 -11.78 -9.67 -16.34
CA SER A 780 -12.86 -10.32 -17.07
C SER A 780 -12.63 -11.84 -17.08
N ALA A 781 -13.67 -12.62 -16.77
CA ALA A 781 -13.59 -14.07 -16.82
C ALA A 781 -13.90 -14.56 -18.24
N PRO A 782 -12.90 -14.95 -19.05
CA PRO A 782 -13.18 -15.57 -20.33
C PRO A 782 -13.81 -16.95 -20.09
N PRO A 783 -14.78 -17.38 -20.91
CA PRO A 783 -15.31 -18.72 -20.80
C PRO A 783 -14.22 -19.77 -21.09
N ILE A 784 -14.15 -20.78 -20.22
CA ILE A 784 -13.30 -21.97 -20.37
C ILE A 784 -14.22 -23.17 -20.59
N ILE A 785 -13.97 -23.92 -21.67
CA ILE A 785 -14.62 -25.22 -21.88
C ILE A 785 -13.63 -26.29 -21.42
N ALA A 786 -13.86 -26.84 -20.23
CA ALA A 786 -13.06 -27.92 -19.67
C ALA A 786 -13.52 -29.28 -20.21
N ASP A 787 -12.60 -30.02 -20.83
CA ASP A 787 -12.77 -31.43 -21.18
C ASP A 787 -11.82 -32.29 -20.34
N GLY A 788 -12.33 -32.83 -19.24
CA GLY A 788 -11.55 -33.62 -18.28
C GLY A 788 -10.73 -32.78 -17.29
N SER A 789 -9.80 -33.44 -16.58
CA SER A 789 -8.97 -32.86 -15.51
C SER A 789 -7.62 -32.31 -15.99
N ASP A 790 -7.27 -32.49 -17.27
CA ASP A 790 -6.02 -32.03 -17.87
C ASP A 790 -6.21 -30.65 -18.51
N PRO A 791 -5.64 -29.56 -17.96
CA PRO A 791 -5.80 -28.22 -18.53
C PRO A 791 -5.23 -28.07 -19.94
N SER A 792 -4.32 -28.95 -20.36
CA SER A 792 -3.75 -28.90 -21.70
C SER A 792 -4.75 -29.25 -22.81
N SER A 793 -5.89 -29.89 -22.48
CA SER A 793 -7.00 -30.18 -23.40
C SER A 793 -8.15 -29.17 -23.34
N TRP A 794 -8.08 -28.15 -22.48
CA TRP A 794 -9.17 -27.18 -22.29
C TRP A 794 -9.17 -26.09 -23.38
N GLU A 795 -10.35 -25.62 -23.76
CA GLU A 795 -10.48 -24.48 -24.67
C GLU A 795 -10.54 -23.18 -23.86
N TYR A 796 -9.49 -22.36 -23.98
CA TYR A 796 -9.37 -21.04 -23.33
C TYR A 796 -9.50 -19.92 -24.38
N SER A 797 -10.45 -19.00 -24.14
CA SER A 797 -10.79 -17.91 -25.07
C SER A 797 -10.28 -16.52 -24.66
N GLY A 798 -9.58 -16.42 -23.53
CA GLY A 798 -9.06 -15.15 -23.00
C GLY A 798 -7.68 -14.79 -23.55
N LEU A 799 -7.08 -13.71 -23.03
CA LEU A 799 -5.72 -13.30 -23.41
C LEU A 799 -4.66 -14.30 -22.90
N PRO A 800 -3.55 -14.49 -23.63
CA PRO A 800 -2.44 -15.33 -23.17
C PRO A 800 -1.97 -14.95 -21.75
N LEU A 801 -1.77 -15.95 -20.89
CA LEU A 801 -1.53 -15.76 -19.45
C LEU A 801 -0.08 -16.05 -19.02
N GLY A 802 0.71 -16.72 -19.87
CA GLY A 802 2.05 -17.21 -19.55
C GLY A 802 3.16 -16.18 -19.77
N ALA A 803 4.30 -16.34 -19.08
CA ALA A 803 5.47 -15.47 -19.27
C ALA A 803 6.04 -15.55 -20.70
N GLU A 804 5.97 -16.73 -21.31
CA GLU A 804 6.28 -17.00 -22.72
C GLU A 804 5.44 -16.19 -23.73
N ASP A 805 4.39 -15.52 -23.27
CA ASP A 805 3.53 -14.68 -24.09
C ASP A 805 3.82 -13.18 -23.94
N GLN A 806 4.80 -12.78 -23.09
CA GLN A 806 5.11 -11.37 -22.80
C GLN A 806 5.56 -10.57 -24.03
N ASP A 807 6.26 -11.22 -24.95
CA ASP A 807 6.81 -10.59 -26.15
C ASP A 807 5.85 -10.67 -27.36
N LYS A 808 4.67 -11.26 -27.19
CA LYS A 808 3.71 -11.41 -28.29
C LYS A 808 2.98 -10.09 -28.53
N GLN A 809 2.97 -9.63 -29.78
CA GLN A 809 2.21 -8.44 -30.16
C GLN A 809 0.71 -8.78 -30.25
N ILE A 810 -0.11 -8.15 -29.41
CA ILE A 810 -1.57 -8.39 -29.36
C ILE A 810 -2.33 -7.18 -29.92
N THR A 811 -3.12 -7.40 -30.98
CA THR A 811 -4.06 -6.40 -31.51
C THR A 811 -5.48 -6.70 -31.06
N ILE A 812 -6.14 -5.78 -30.34
CA ILE A 812 -7.51 -5.97 -29.83
C ILE A 812 -8.49 -5.05 -30.57
N ARG A 813 -9.65 -5.59 -30.99
CA ARG A 813 -10.68 -4.90 -31.77
C ARG A 813 -12.04 -4.95 -31.06
N PHE A 814 -12.73 -3.81 -31.07
CA PHE A 814 -14.13 -3.69 -30.62
C PHE A 814 -15.03 -3.65 -31.85
N GLU A 815 -15.83 -4.69 -32.03
CA GLU A 815 -16.69 -4.82 -33.20
C GLU A 815 -18.10 -5.19 -32.75
N LYS A 816 -19.09 -4.91 -33.61
CA LYS A 816 -20.41 -5.51 -33.44
C LYS A 816 -20.44 -6.81 -34.21
N ASP A 817 -20.84 -7.88 -33.54
CA ASP A 817 -21.08 -9.15 -34.22
C ASP A 817 -22.10 -8.90 -35.35
N PRO A 818 -21.75 -9.22 -36.61
CA PRO A 818 -22.59 -8.90 -37.75
C PRO A 818 -23.89 -9.72 -37.80
N ILE A 819 -24.05 -10.72 -36.94
CA ILE A 819 -25.18 -11.64 -36.86
C ILE A 819 -26.02 -11.38 -35.60
N THR A 820 -25.39 -11.28 -34.42
CA THR A 820 -26.10 -11.10 -33.13
C THR A 820 -26.32 -9.64 -32.76
N GLU A 821 -25.63 -8.70 -33.43
CA GLU A 821 -25.53 -7.28 -33.08
C GLU A 821 -24.96 -6.98 -31.68
N GLU A 822 -24.47 -8.00 -30.98
CA GLU A 822 -23.81 -7.85 -29.68
C GLU A 822 -22.43 -7.20 -29.85
N GLU A 823 -22.00 -6.46 -28.84
CA GLU A 823 -20.66 -5.89 -28.79
C GLU A 823 -19.68 -7.02 -28.43
N VAL A 824 -18.76 -7.33 -29.33
CA VAL A 824 -17.78 -8.41 -29.18
C VAL A 824 -16.37 -7.83 -29.19
N ILE A 825 -15.54 -8.34 -28.30
CA ILE A 825 -14.11 -8.06 -28.23
C ILE A 825 -13.38 -9.22 -28.90
N SER A 826 -12.55 -8.95 -29.89
CA SER A 826 -11.68 -9.96 -30.53
C SER A 826 -10.22 -9.54 -30.43
N TYR A 827 -9.29 -10.50 -30.40
CA TYR A 827 -7.87 -10.22 -30.39
C TYR A 827 -7.11 -11.11 -31.38
N GLU A 828 -5.99 -10.60 -31.89
CA GLU A 828 -5.06 -11.30 -32.77
C GLU A 828 -3.67 -11.26 -32.13
N VAL A 829 -3.04 -12.43 -31.96
CA VAL A 829 -1.70 -12.60 -31.40
C VAL A 829 -0.73 -12.84 -32.55
N GLN A 830 0.25 -11.97 -32.75
CA GLN A 830 1.35 -12.23 -33.67
C GLN A 830 2.46 -12.97 -32.90
N GLU A 831 2.75 -14.20 -33.32
CA GLU A 831 3.88 -14.96 -32.79
C GLU A 831 5.17 -14.45 -33.45
N GLU A 832 6.15 -14.02 -32.64
CA GLU A 832 7.52 -13.85 -33.13
C GLU A 832 8.14 -15.21 -33.46
N GLU A 833 8.93 -15.27 -34.53
CA GLU A 833 9.71 -16.46 -34.89
C GLU A 833 10.67 -16.81 -33.74
N ILE A 834 10.42 -17.92 -33.06
CA ILE A 834 11.37 -18.51 -32.11
C ILE A 834 12.63 -18.85 -32.91
N LEU A 835 13.68 -18.04 -32.76
CA LEU A 835 15.01 -18.35 -33.29
C LEU A 835 15.51 -19.63 -32.59
N GLU A 836 15.64 -20.71 -33.36
CA GLU A 836 16.26 -21.95 -32.87
C GLU A 836 17.65 -21.64 -32.28
N PRO A 837 18.01 -22.24 -31.13
CA PRO A 837 19.32 -22.00 -30.53
C PRO A 837 20.44 -22.41 -31.50
N PRO A 838 21.51 -21.60 -31.65
CA PRO A 838 22.64 -21.90 -32.53
C PRO A 838 23.23 -23.29 -32.29
N GLU A 839 23.50 -24.05 -33.36
CA GLU A 839 24.14 -25.38 -33.22
C GLU A 839 25.58 -25.30 -32.70
N PHE A 840 26.27 -24.19 -32.95
CA PHE A 840 27.63 -23.96 -32.46
C PHE A 840 27.93 -22.46 -32.33
N TYR A 841 29.01 -22.14 -31.62
CA TYR A 841 29.51 -20.79 -31.45
C TYR A 841 30.95 -20.69 -31.94
N CYS A 842 31.33 -19.50 -32.41
CA CYS A 842 32.71 -19.14 -32.76
C CYS A 842 33.16 -17.96 -31.93
N THR A 843 34.45 -17.86 -31.61
CA THR A 843 35.03 -16.61 -31.14
C THR A 843 35.55 -15.80 -32.31
N THR A 844 35.56 -14.48 -32.16
CA THR A 844 36.21 -13.55 -33.08
C THR A 844 36.91 -12.46 -32.29
N GLY A 845 38.16 -12.15 -32.63
CA GLY A 845 38.95 -11.24 -31.81
C GLY A 845 40.38 -11.04 -32.26
N SER A 846 41.16 -10.38 -31.40
CA SER A 846 42.57 -10.07 -31.67
C SER A 846 43.46 -11.31 -31.85
N HIS A 847 43.11 -12.48 -31.31
CA HIS A 847 43.87 -13.72 -31.50
C HIS A 847 43.76 -14.31 -32.90
N ASN A 848 42.68 -14.00 -33.62
CA ASN A 848 42.42 -14.54 -34.95
C ASN A 848 42.20 -13.44 -36.00
N GLU A 849 42.76 -12.25 -35.77
CA GLU A 849 42.62 -11.08 -36.66
C GLU A 849 41.14 -10.72 -36.96
N TRP A 850 40.24 -10.95 -36.00
CA TRP A 850 38.79 -10.79 -36.14
C TRP A 850 38.17 -11.72 -37.20
N ALA A 851 38.81 -12.85 -37.50
CA ALA A 851 38.18 -13.97 -38.19
C ALA A 851 37.26 -14.75 -37.25
N GLU A 852 36.57 -15.77 -37.77
CA GLU A 852 35.84 -16.74 -36.94
C GLU A 852 36.76 -17.90 -36.54
N ASP A 853 36.63 -18.37 -35.31
CA ASP A 853 37.26 -19.62 -34.87
C ASP A 853 36.31 -20.40 -33.97
N ARG A 854 36.10 -21.68 -34.29
CA ARG A 854 35.00 -22.48 -33.74
C ARG A 854 35.29 -22.93 -32.31
N MET A 855 34.31 -22.77 -31.43
CA MET A 855 34.35 -23.32 -30.06
C MET A 855 33.97 -24.81 -30.06
N MET A 856 34.59 -25.58 -29.18
CA MET A 856 34.29 -26.99 -28.90
C MET A 856 33.20 -27.10 -27.83
N GLU A 857 32.42 -28.18 -27.83
CA GLU A 857 31.47 -28.48 -26.76
C GLU A 857 32.20 -28.99 -25.50
N GLY A 858 31.82 -28.47 -24.34
CA GLY A 858 32.35 -28.85 -23.03
C GLY A 858 31.60 -30.04 -22.40
N ASP A 859 32.05 -30.45 -21.21
CA ASP A 859 31.49 -31.60 -20.48
C ASP A 859 30.10 -31.33 -19.86
N VAL A 860 29.68 -30.06 -19.83
CA VAL A 860 28.37 -29.61 -19.36
C VAL A 860 27.51 -29.24 -20.57
N PRO A 861 26.25 -29.69 -20.67
CA PRO A 861 25.36 -29.27 -21.75
C PRO A 861 25.33 -27.75 -21.91
N SER A 862 25.33 -27.25 -23.15
CA SER A 862 25.33 -25.81 -23.47
C SER A 862 26.59 -25.02 -23.08
N LEU A 863 27.66 -25.69 -22.61
CA LEU A 863 28.97 -25.07 -22.44
C LEU A 863 29.80 -25.24 -23.72
N PHE A 864 30.33 -24.14 -24.23
CA PHE A 864 31.26 -24.12 -25.36
C PHE A 864 32.59 -23.54 -24.89
N TYR A 865 33.72 -24.03 -25.40
CA TYR A 865 35.03 -23.52 -25.03
C TYR A 865 36.01 -23.49 -26.19
N GLN A 866 37.05 -22.66 -26.05
CA GLN A 866 38.16 -22.60 -26.99
C GLN A 866 39.45 -22.31 -26.24
N GLU A 867 40.53 -22.95 -26.67
CA GLU A 867 41.87 -22.68 -26.17
C GLU A 867 42.65 -21.85 -27.18
N THR A 868 43.24 -20.75 -26.72
CA THR A 868 44.04 -19.83 -27.54
C THR A 868 45.24 -19.30 -26.75
N GLU A 869 46.11 -18.52 -27.38
CA GLU A 869 47.28 -17.91 -26.73
C GLU A 869 47.12 -16.39 -26.64
N MET A 870 47.68 -15.81 -25.57
CA MET A 870 47.68 -14.35 -25.40
C MET A 870 48.48 -13.66 -26.52
N PRO A 871 47.94 -12.64 -27.21
CA PRO A 871 48.66 -11.94 -28.29
C PRO A 871 49.95 -11.24 -27.82
N GLU A 872 50.85 -10.91 -28.75
CA GLU A 872 52.17 -10.31 -28.44
C GLU A 872 52.09 -9.00 -27.63
N ASN A 873 50.99 -8.26 -27.76
CA ASN A 873 50.74 -7.02 -27.02
C ASN A 873 50.27 -7.23 -25.56
N GLY A 874 50.01 -8.48 -25.16
CA GLY A 874 49.54 -8.86 -23.82
C GLY A 874 48.04 -8.61 -23.56
N THR A 875 47.26 -8.30 -24.60
CA THR A 875 45.83 -7.99 -24.50
C THR A 875 45.04 -8.76 -25.56
N LEU A 876 44.16 -9.64 -25.11
CA LEU A 876 43.21 -10.36 -25.94
C LEU A 876 41.84 -9.69 -25.87
N GLU A 877 41.38 -9.15 -27.00
CA GLU A 877 39.98 -8.74 -27.18
C GLU A 877 39.22 -9.79 -27.97
N PHE A 878 37.99 -10.14 -27.54
CA PHE A 878 37.14 -11.08 -28.27
C PHE A 878 35.64 -10.80 -28.13
N ARG A 879 34.88 -11.38 -29.05
CA ARG A 879 33.42 -11.50 -29.11
C ARG A 879 33.05 -12.94 -29.47
N ILE A 880 31.76 -13.25 -29.45
CA ILE A 880 31.24 -14.56 -29.82
C ILE A 880 30.26 -14.39 -30.98
N LEU A 881 30.26 -15.33 -31.92
CA LEU A 881 29.36 -15.38 -33.07
C LEU A 881 28.48 -16.62 -32.95
N ALA A 882 27.17 -16.48 -33.18
CA ALA A 882 26.31 -17.64 -33.41
C ALA A 882 26.60 -18.22 -34.80
N GLU A 883 26.92 -19.51 -34.88
CA GLU A 883 27.14 -20.25 -36.15
C GLU A 883 28.19 -19.62 -37.07
N GLY A 884 29.09 -18.79 -36.53
CA GLY A 884 30.07 -18.03 -37.32
C GLY A 884 29.51 -16.80 -38.05
N ASP A 885 28.23 -16.49 -37.89
CA ASP A 885 27.58 -15.38 -38.58
C ASP A 885 28.00 -14.03 -37.99
N GLN A 886 28.60 -13.18 -38.84
CA GLN A 886 29.08 -11.84 -38.49
C GLN A 886 27.95 -10.86 -38.18
N ASP A 887 26.72 -11.18 -38.57
CA ASP A 887 25.52 -10.41 -38.23
C ASP A 887 24.84 -10.91 -36.93
N LYS A 888 25.32 -12.01 -36.32
CA LYS A 888 24.79 -12.57 -35.07
C LYS A 888 25.85 -12.57 -33.97
N VAL A 889 26.25 -11.38 -33.55
CA VAL A 889 27.34 -11.16 -32.60
C VAL A 889 26.82 -11.09 -31.16
N PHE A 890 27.50 -11.75 -30.24
CA PHE A 890 27.37 -11.56 -28.79
C PHE A 890 28.57 -10.79 -28.26
N GLY A 891 28.29 -9.81 -27.40
CA GLY A 891 29.31 -8.98 -26.76
C GLY A 891 28.82 -8.43 -25.43
N PRO A 892 29.71 -7.86 -24.60
CA PRO A 892 29.29 -7.21 -23.37
C PRO A 892 28.61 -5.86 -23.66
N SER A 893 27.76 -5.36 -22.77
CA SER A 893 27.15 -4.03 -22.93
C SER A 893 28.16 -2.87 -23.04
N GLU A 894 29.35 -3.04 -22.48
CA GLU A 894 30.50 -2.15 -22.66
C GLU A 894 31.78 -2.98 -22.82
N THR A 895 32.76 -2.50 -23.60
CA THR A 895 34.07 -3.17 -23.70
C THR A 895 34.71 -3.26 -22.31
N THR A 896 34.96 -4.48 -21.82
CA THR A 896 35.23 -4.71 -20.40
C THR A 896 36.06 -5.95 -20.13
N SER A 897 36.76 -5.95 -19.00
CA SER A 897 37.49 -7.11 -18.47
C SER A 897 36.71 -7.85 -17.37
N LYS A 898 35.41 -7.57 -17.21
CA LYS A 898 34.55 -8.20 -16.21
C LYS A 898 33.78 -9.37 -16.85
N MET A 899 33.90 -10.57 -16.27
CA MET A 899 33.12 -11.75 -16.69
C MET A 899 31.62 -11.60 -16.40
N ILE A 900 31.27 -10.79 -15.38
CA ILE A 900 29.88 -10.56 -14.93
C ILE A 900 29.14 -9.47 -15.73
N ALA A 901 29.73 -8.97 -16.83
CA ALA A 901 29.06 -7.96 -17.64
C ALA A 901 27.87 -8.59 -18.38
N PRO A 902 26.70 -7.91 -18.46
CA PRO A 902 25.57 -8.39 -19.24
C PRO A 902 25.99 -8.71 -20.67
N ILE A 903 25.58 -9.87 -21.17
CA ILE A 903 25.83 -10.31 -22.54
C ILE A 903 24.68 -9.84 -23.42
N GLU A 904 24.99 -8.98 -24.37
CA GLU A 904 24.07 -8.50 -25.39
C GLU A 904 24.18 -9.35 -26.66
N GLY A 905 23.09 -9.41 -27.44
CA GLY A 905 23.03 -10.11 -28.72
C GLY A 905 22.19 -11.39 -28.71
N PRO A 906 22.04 -12.06 -29.88
CA PRO A 906 22.81 -11.82 -31.10
C PRO A 906 22.34 -10.58 -31.87
N ASP A 907 23.24 -9.64 -32.16
CA ASP A 907 22.94 -8.44 -32.95
C ASP A 907 24.15 -8.01 -33.82
N LYS A 908 23.89 -7.61 -35.07
CA LYS A 908 24.90 -7.14 -36.02
C LYS A 908 25.56 -5.83 -35.64
N ASP A 909 24.96 -5.03 -34.76
CA ASP A 909 25.42 -3.69 -34.40
C ASP A 909 26.32 -3.69 -33.15
N ILE A 910 26.50 -4.84 -32.49
CA ILE A 910 27.40 -4.99 -31.34
C ILE A 910 28.86 -4.81 -31.78
N ARG A 911 29.53 -3.84 -31.16
CA ARG A 911 30.95 -3.49 -31.41
C ARG A 911 31.82 -3.57 -30.16
N THR A 912 31.24 -3.86 -29.01
CA THR A 912 31.91 -4.03 -27.72
C THR A 912 32.60 -5.38 -27.63
N SER A 913 33.61 -5.52 -26.78
CA SER A 913 34.43 -6.75 -26.67
C SER A 913 34.83 -7.05 -25.23
N TRP A 914 34.97 -8.32 -24.90
CA TRP A 914 35.63 -8.73 -23.66
C TRP A 914 37.15 -8.59 -23.82
N VAL A 915 37.81 -8.11 -22.77
CA VAL A 915 39.25 -7.82 -22.76
C VAL A 915 39.93 -8.63 -21.66
N ILE A 916 40.91 -9.45 -22.06
CA ILE A 916 41.75 -10.23 -21.15
C ILE A 916 43.18 -9.70 -21.24
N ASN A 917 43.80 -9.42 -20.10
CA ASN A 917 45.20 -9.00 -20.04
C ASN A 917 46.04 -10.10 -19.39
N GLY A 918 47.19 -10.41 -19.98
CA GLY A 918 48.10 -11.42 -19.45
C GLY A 918 49.47 -11.41 -20.13
N PRO A 919 50.40 -12.26 -19.69
CA PRO A 919 51.71 -12.40 -20.32
C PRO A 919 51.55 -12.87 -21.77
N PRO A 920 52.24 -12.24 -22.76
CA PRO A 920 52.22 -12.70 -24.15
C PRO A 920 52.60 -14.19 -24.28
N GLY A 921 51.88 -14.93 -25.11
CA GLY A 921 52.05 -16.37 -25.33
C GLY A 921 51.47 -17.28 -24.25
N ASN A 922 50.90 -16.74 -23.16
CA ASN A 922 50.29 -17.58 -22.12
C ASN A 922 48.98 -18.22 -22.62
N PRO A 923 48.71 -19.50 -22.32
CA PRO A 923 47.46 -20.15 -22.74
C PRO A 923 46.25 -19.55 -22.03
N VAL A 924 45.18 -19.33 -22.79
CA VAL A 924 43.88 -18.84 -22.33
C VAL A 924 42.80 -19.80 -22.80
N ARG A 925 41.97 -20.27 -21.89
CA ARG A 925 40.74 -20.99 -22.22
C ARG A 925 39.56 -20.06 -22.08
N LEU A 926 38.84 -19.81 -23.17
CA LEU A 926 37.59 -19.05 -23.23
C LEU A 926 36.43 -20.02 -23.11
N GLU A 927 35.46 -19.73 -22.25
CA GLU A 927 34.26 -20.55 -22.07
C GLU A 927 33.01 -19.69 -22.21
N PHE A 928 32.00 -20.22 -22.87
CA PHE A 928 30.72 -19.58 -23.09
C PHE A 928 29.61 -20.57 -22.78
N PHE A 929 28.84 -20.28 -21.74
CA PHE A 929 27.66 -21.06 -21.37
C PHE A 929 26.42 -20.39 -21.97
N ALA A 930 25.73 -21.10 -22.86
CA ALA A 930 24.62 -20.58 -23.64
C ALA A 930 23.44 -21.56 -23.64
N PRO A 931 22.65 -21.62 -22.54
CA PRO A 931 21.48 -22.48 -22.49
C PRO A 931 20.37 -21.97 -23.45
N PRO A 932 19.48 -22.86 -23.96
CA PRO A 932 18.36 -22.46 -24.81
C PRO A 932 17.41 -21.47 -24.15
N LYS A 933 17.28 -21.53 -22.82
CA LYS A 933 16.54 -20.60 -21.96
C LYS A 933 17.40 -20.23 -20.75
N GLY A 934 17.34 -18.97 -20.31
CA GLY A 934 18.11 -18.46 -19.17
C GLY A 934 19.30 -17.59 -19.56
N ALA A 935 20.04 -17.12 -18.55
CA ALA A 935 21.16 -16.21 -18.72
C ALA A 935 22.38 -16.90 -19.37
N LYS A 936 22.97 -16.24 -20.36
CA LYS A 936 24.26 -16.65 -20.95
C LYS A 936 25.39 -16.11 -20.10
N SER A 937 26.48 -16.86 -19.96
CA SER A 937 27.66 -16.40 -19.24
C SER A 937 28.95 -16.68 -20.01
N VAL A 938 29.96 -15.85 -19.76
CA VAL A 938 31.30 -16.00 -20.33
C VAL A 938 32.31 -16.10 -19.18
N CYS A 939 33.25 -17.01 -19.32
CA CYS A 939 34.36 -17.21 -18.38
C CYS A 939 35.66 -17.33 -19.17
N TRP A 940 36.78 -17.02 -18.53
CA TRP A 940 38.09 -17.32 -19.10
C TRP A 940 39.10 -17.70 -18.03
N ILE A 941 39.95 -18.66 -18.37
CA ILE A 941 40.94 -19.23 -17.46
C ILE A 941 42.33 -18.97 -18.05
N LEU A 942 43.15 -18.21 -17.31
CA LEU A 942 44.58 -18.09 -17.59
C LEU A 942 45.28 -19.32 -17.01
N VAL A 943 45.73 -20.21 -17.90
CA VAL A 943 46.49 -21.38 -17.48
C VAL A 943 47.86 -20.90 -17.02
N LYS A 944 48.24 -21.16 -15.77
CA LYS A 944 49.60 -20.91 -15.30
C LYS A 944 50.50 -22.03 -15.82
N GLU A 945 51.60 -21.71 -16.50
CA GLU A 945 52.72 -22.64 -16.59
C GLU A 945 53.18 -22.98 -15.16
N GLU A 946 53.31 -24.28 -14.84
CA GLU A 946 53.83 -24.77 -13.56
C GLU A 946 55.27 -24.31 -13.28
#